data_AF-A0A814YRR5-F1
#
_entry.id   AF-A0A814YRR5-F1
#
_cell.length_a   1.000
_cell.length_b   1.000
_cell.length_c   1.000
_cell.angle_alpha   90.00
_cell.angle_beta   90.00
_cell.angle_gamma   90.00
#
_symmetry.space_group_name_H-M   'P 1'
#
loop_
_entity.id
_entity.type
_entity.pdbx_description
1 polymer ?
#
loop_
_entity_poly.entity_id
_entity_poly.type
_entity_poly.pdbx_seq_one_letter_code
_entity_poly.pdbx_strand_id
1 'polypeptide(L)'
;MAMSISVDDLDKLNAQRIHKIFVTQEDIIRFLRDLKLLPKRPKNIEQCGAHDDHGWYMAKVTRLTDGYNFRCTRCHTTQSIRIGTFFEGSHLPLDTIFEIMYYWSRQEDGIDKLMHELDIGSRKAVVDWKNCCRDICAEYYVKNPVKIRVNKMRSRLTFIFRQKLKPQIITASLTSGLIAGYLFSKYKPIIHAEMNTSVNVGERIPTLPTYSMIEVAKHTTREKGYWIAYKDGVYDISSYVENHPGGKLVLTSAGKALESCWKIFTIHNMDHVYEILEEYRIGNLPPGEREANEKDVEKLIDLFQYDPERLNLQENFFIRSQRPFNAETKPSILISSFLTPVEKFFVRNHMHVPFVSINEYKLEISNEKSTYTLSYDDLREKYQSYTITSALQCAGNRRNAMNSEQQGSVRGSPWYIGAIGNARWTGVKLRDVLESFGLDKEGEYVQFFGLDCETPKRCYGASIPLEKALSDDVLIVYEMNNELLTRDHGYPLRILVPGTIGARSVKWLNRIIVSDKEADSHWQKFDYKVLPLSTKQPQKIDFDNTPALQEANVNSAICYPASNEDGNKIKILSVQPNDEDIKNKKLTIKGYALSGGGRQIQNVQISLDHGKTWYQTELEQLAQPYMRAWAWILWTYHIPFNDIPSQPFDIVCRAMDTHCNCQPDTTIGIWNILGVMNNAWHKITLQIDEKFLTKDQ
;
A
#
# COMPACT_ATOMS: atom_id res chain seq x y z
N MET A 1 37.61 38.43 -16.35
CA MET A 1 37.77 37.91 -17.72
C MET A 1 36.60 36.96 -17.98
N ALA A 2 35.54 37.47 -18.59
CA ALA A 2 34.48 36.62 -19.13
C ALA A 2 34.96 36.13 -20.51
N MET A 3 35.07 34.82 -20.69
CA MET A 3 35.27 34.25 -22.03
C MET A 3 33.95 34.36 -22.77
N SER A 4 33.92 35.23 -23.79
CA SER A 4 32.80 35.34 -24.72
C SER A 4 32.79 34.13 -25.63
N ILE A 5 31.78 33.27 -25.47
CA ILE A 5 31.41 32.26 -26.48
C ILE A 5 30.90 33.02 -27.70
N SER A 6 31.42 32.70 -28.89
CA SER A 6 31.01 33.37 -30.12
C SER A 6 29.57 32.97 -30.51
N VAL A 7 28.87 33.85 -31.22
CA VAL A 7 27.51 33.59 -31.73
C VAL A 7 27.49 32.36 -32.64
N ASP A 8 28.59 32.07 -33.34
CA ASP A 8 28.77 30.88 -34.17
C ASP A 8 28.94 29.57 -33.36
N ASP A 9 29.40 29.66 -32.11
CA ASP A 9 29.46 28.51 -31.17
C ASP A 9 28.11 28.25 -30.50
N LEU A 10 27.31 29.30 -30.29
CA LEU A 10 25.91 29.23 -29.85
C LEU A 10 25.00 28.61 -30.92
N ASP A 11 25.19 28.94 -32.19
CA ASP A 11 24.41 28.36 -33.29
C ASP A 11 24.76 26.88 -33.58
N LYS A 12 26.00 26.45 -33.26
CA LYS A 12 26.38 25.03 -33.29
C LYS A 12 25.79 24.22 -32.14
N LEU A 13 25.47 24.85 -31.01
CA LEU A 13 24.93 24.18 -29.83
C LEU A 13 23.47 23.71 -30.03
N ASN A 14 22.66 24.44 -30.80
CA ASN A 14 21.25 24.10 -31.06
C ASN A 14 21.05 22.90 -32.00
N ALA A 15 22.02 22.58 -32.86
CA ALA A 15 21.92 21.41 -33.73
C ALA A 15 22.45 20.11 -33.09
N GLN A 16 23.38 20.20 -32.13
CA GLN A 16 24.11 19.03 -31.62
C GLN A 16 23.41 18.26 -30.48
N ARG A 17 22.44 18.85 -29.77
CA ARG A 17 21.90 18.22 -28.55
C ARG A 17 20.93 17.07 -28.83
N ILE A 18 20.03 17.19 -29.81
CA ILE A 18 19.19 16.06 -30.26
C ILE A 18 20.07 14.87 -30.71
N HIS A 19 21.18 15.14 -31.41
CA HIS A 19 22.11 14.11 -31.90
C HIS A 19 22.84 13.34 -30.79
N LYS A 20 22.92 13.88 -29.56
CA LYS A 20 23.46 13.16 -28.40
C LYS A 20 22.47 12.19 -27.76
N ILE A 21 21.17 12.45 -27.92
CA ILE A 21 20.08 11.69 -27.29
C ILE A 21 19.52 10.64 -28.26
N PHE A 22 19.39 11.00 -29.53
CA PHE A 22 19.00 10.12 -30.63
C PHE A 22 20.12 10.11 -31.67
N VAL A 23 20.72 8.94 -31.89
CA VAL A 23 21.95 8.79 -32.69
C VAL A 23 21.71 9.08 -34.17
N THR A 24 20.49 8.82 -34.67
CA THR A 24 20.10 9.04 -36.06
C THR A 24 18.71 9.64 -36.21
N GLN A 25 18.43 10.22 -37.38
CA GLN A 25 17.09 10.69 -37.75
C GLN A 25 16.05 9.55 -37.78
N GLU A 26 16.50 8.33 -38.07
CA GLU A 26 15.67 7.12 -38.05
C GLU A 26 15.20 6.76 -36.64
N ASP A 27 16.04 6.98 -35.62
CA ASP A 27 15.69 6.75 -34.21
C ASP A 27 14.59 7.70 -33.75
N ILE A 28 14.65 8.98 -34.16
CA ILE A 28 13.62 9.99 -33.87
C ILE A 28 12.28 9.60 -34.49
N ILE A 29 12.30 9.16 -35.75
CA ILE A 29 11.09 8.75 -36.47
C ILE A 29 10.48 7.49 -35.83
N ARG A 30 11.31 6.53 -35.43
CA ARG A 30 10.85 5.34 -34.71
C ARG A 30 10.21 5.71 -33.37
N PHE A 31 10.88 6.55 -32.57
CA PHE A 31 10.36 7.03 -31.28
C PHE A 31 9.00 7.74 -31.44
N LEU A 32 8.86 8.63 -32.42
CA LEU A 32 7.60 9.34 -32.68
C LEU A 32 6.47 8.43 -33.20
N ARG A 33 6.80 7.39 -33.97
CA ARG A 33 5.83 6.37 -34.42
C ARG A 33 5.34 5.50 -33.27
N ASP A 34 6.23 5.11 -32.35
CA ASP A 34 5.86 4.31 -31.18
C ASP A 34 4.88 5.06 -30.27
N LEU A 35 5.01 6.39 -30.20
CA LEU A 35 4.08 7.29 -29.52
C LEU A 35 2.82 7.64 -30.35
N LYS A 36 2.71 7.13 -31.59
CA LYS A 36 1.68 7.47 -32.62
C LYS A 36 1.48 8.97 -32.85
N LEU A 37 2.52 9.77 -32.67
CA LEU A 37 2.54 11.19 -33.05
C LEU A 37 2.80 11.39 -34.54
N LEU A 38 3.26 10.33 -35.22
CA LEU A 38 3.23 10.22 -36.67
C LEU A 38 2.13 9.23 -37.09
N PRO A 39 1.25 9.59 -38.05
CA PRO A 39 0.17 8.72 -38.48
C PRO A 39 0.71 7.46 -39.18
N LYS A 40 0.15 6.28 -38.87
CA LYS A 40 0.41 5.03 -39.62
C LYS A 40 -0.06 5.12 -41.08
N ARG A 41 -1.02 5.99 -41.37
CA ARG A 41 -1.58 6.26 -42.71
C ARG A 41 -1.89 7.76 -42.87
N PRO A 42 -1.37 8.44 -43.90
CA PRO A 42 -1.84 9.78 -44.26
C PRO A 42 -3.33 9.76 -44.62
N LYS A 43 -4.07 10.84 -44.35
CA LYS A 43 -5.51 10.97 -44.65
C LYS A 43 -5.89 10.80 -46.14
N ASN A 44 -4.92 10.84 -47.06
CA ASN A 44 -5.12 10.60 -48.49
C ASN A 44 -4.45 9.29 -48.91
N ILE A 45 -5.21 8.19 -48.84
CA ILE A 45 -4.72 6.81 -49.03
C ILE A 45 -4.41 6.46 -50.50
N GLU A 46 -4.85 7.24 -51.48
CA GLU A 46 -4.81 6.79 -52.88
C GLU A 46 -3.50 7.06 -53.64
N GLN A 47 -2.61 7.93 -53.16
CA GLN A 47 -1.39 8.29 -53.91
C GLN A 47 -0.10 7.58 -53.46
N CYS A 48 -0.04 6.94 -52.29
CA CYS A 48 1.22 6.37 -51.77
C CYS A 48 1.31 4.84 -51.77
N GLY A 49 0.19 4.13 -51.94
CA GLY A 49 0.15 2.71 -52.35
C GLY A 49 0.98 1.69 -51.56
N ALA A 50 1.37 1.91 -50.30
CA ALA A 50 2.19 0.92 -49.57
C ALA A 50 1.93 0.86 -48.06
N HIS A 51 2.06 -0.36 -47.52
CA HIS A 51 1.92 -0.72 -46.12
C HIS A 51 3.20 -0.42 -45.31
N ASP A 52 2.99 0.15 -44.13
CA ASP A 52 3.77 0.09 -42.87
C ASP A 52 5.25 0.49 -42.78
N ASP A 53 5.91 1.00 -43.82
CA ASP A 53 7.26 1.59 -43.63
C ASP A 53 7.62 2.72 -44.63
N HIS A 54 7.05 3.92 -44.43
CA HIS A 54 7.46 5.10 -45.21
C HIS A 54 8.64 5.83 -44.57
N GLY A 55 9.67 6.13 -45.36
CA GLY A 55 10.71 7.10 -44.98
C GLY A 55 10.07 8.46 -44.73
N TRP A 56 10.00 8.88 -43.47
CA TRP A 56 9.74 10.26 -43.11
C TRP A 56 11.08 10.96 -43.01
N TYR A 57 11.13 12.25 -43.28
CA TYR A 57 12.31 13.06 -42.96
C TYR A 57 11.88 14.41 -42.45
N MET A 58 12.71 14.96 -41.59
CA MET A 58 12.54 16.28 -41.03
C MET A 58 12.95 17.31 -42.09
N ALA A 59 12.01 18.15 -42.50
CA ALA A 59 12.18 19.21 -43.47
C ALA A 59 12.09 20.56 -42.75
N LYS A 60 13.04 21.47 -43.00
CA LYS A 60 13.01 22.84 -42.47
C LYS A 60 11.92 23.63 -43.22
N VAL A 61 11.00 24.26 -42.51
CA VAL A 61 9.86 24.98 -43.12
C VAL A 61 9.95 26.46 -42.79
N THR A 62 9.92 27.30 -43.82
CA THR A 62 10.16 28.76 -43.73
C THR A 62 8.96 29.59 -43.31
N ARG A 63 7.78 28.99 -43.05
CA ARG A 63 6.51 29.71 -42.82
C ARG A 63 5.68 29.26 -41.61
N LEU A 64 6.24 28.43 -40.73
CA LEU A 64 5.60 28.07 -39.46
C LEU A 64 6.51 28.52 -38.32
N THR A 65 5.90 28.87 -37.19
CA THR A 65 6.57 29.16 -35.91
C THR A 65 7.47 28.02 -35.42
N ASP A 66 7.36 26.83 -36.02
CA ASP A 66 7.98 25.59 -35.59
C ASP A 66 9.40 25.37 -36.13
N GLY A 67 9.80 26.04 -37.23
CA GLY A 67 11.10 25.84 -37.89
C GLY A 67 11.28 24.49 -38.64
N TYR A 68 10.61 23.39 -38.23
CA TYR A 68 10.72 22.05 -38.85
C TYR A 68 9.38 21.28 -38.88
N ASN A 69 9.16 20.46 -39.92
CA ASN A 69 8.04 19.50 -40.04
C ASN A 69 8.54 18.13 -40.51
N PHE A 70 7.77 17.06 -40.24
CA PHE A 70 8.04 15.75 -40.82
C PHE A 70 7.33 15.64 -42.17
N ARG A 71 8.10 15.36 -43.23
CA ARG A 71 7.60 15.19 -44.60
C ARG A 71 7.74 13.75 -45.05
N CYS A 72 6.69 13.20 -45.64
CA CYS A 72 6.74 11.88 -46.24
C CYS A 72 7.60 11.93 -47.51
N THR A 73 8.54 10.99 -47.67
CA THR A 73 9.39 10.88 -48.87
C THR A 73 8.61 10.61 -50.16
N ARG A 74 7.43 9.98 -50.08
CA ARG A 74 6.65 9.54 -51.25
C ARG A 74 5.52 10.48 -51.64
N CYS A 75 4.58 10.74 -50.73
CA CYS A 75 3.41 11.60 -51.02
C CYS A 75 3.64 13.07 -50.67
N HIS A 76 4.80 13.41 -50.12
CA HIS A 76 5.19 14.77 -49.76
C HIS A 76 4.27 15.48 -48.74
N THR A 77 3.29 14.79 -48.17
CA THR A 77 2.47 15.25 -47.05
C THR A 77 3.38 15.64 -45.88
N THR A 78 3.08 16.78 -45.26
CA THR A 78 3.80 17.28 -44.08
C THR A 78 2.92 17.12 -42.85
N GLN A 79 3.54 16.79 -41.72
CA GLN A 79 2.90 16.69 -40.41
C GLN A 79 3.75 17.46 -39.40
N SER A 80 3.11 18.36 -38.65
CA SER A 80 3.70 18.99 -37.46
C SER A 80 3.38 18.11 -36.25
N ILE A 81 4.33 18.05 -35.31
CA ILE A 81 4.09 17.43 -34.00
C ILE A 81 3.47 18.41 -33.00
N ARG A 82 3.07 19.62 -33.44
CA ARG A 82 2.26 20.57 -32.67
C ARG A 82 0.83 20.60 -33.16
N ILE A 83 0.65 20.80 -34.47
CA ILE A 83 -0.68 20.99 -35.07
C ILE A 83 -1.48 19.68 -35.00
N GLY A 84 -2.64 19.71 -34.33
CA GLY A 84 -3.49 18.54 -34.15
C GLY A 84 -2.91 17.50 -33.18
N THR A 85 -1.97 17.90 -32.33
CA THR A 85 -1.38 17.08 -31.26
C THR A 85 -1.55 17.81 -29.92
N PHE A 86 -1.16 17.17 -28.82
CA PHE A 86 -1.22 17.82 -27.51
C PHE A 86 -0.20 18.96 -27.30
N PHE A 87 0.75 19.17 -28.23
CA PHE A 87 1.67 20.33 -28.22
C PHE A 87 1.13 21.55 -28.97
N GLU A 88 -0.14 21.51 -29.41
CA GLU A 88 -0.79 22.63 -30.08
C GLU A 88 -0.82 23.87 -29.17
N GLY A 89 -0.34 25.01 -29.68
CA GLY A 89 -0.22 26.25 -28.91
C GLY A 89 1.02 26.39 -28.02
N SER A 90 1.89 25.38 -27.93
CA SER A 90 3.17 25.50 -27.19
C SER A 90 4.15 26.44 -27.91
N HIS A 91 4.80 27.33 -27.17
CA HIS A 91 5.87 28.21 -27.64
C HIS A 91 7.29 27.65 -27.45
N LEU A 92 7.43 26.46 -26.87
CA LEU A 92 8.75 25.83 -26.65
C LEU A 92 9.41 25.46 -27.98
N PRO A 93 10.74 25.52 -28.15
CA PRO A 93 11.42 24.97 -29.33
C PRO A 93 11.19 23.46 -29.54
N LEU A 94 11.27 22.97 -30.79
CA LEU A 94 10.97 21.56 -31.13
C LEU A 94 11.98 20.57 -30.50
N ASP A 95 13.24 20.94 -30.49
CA ASP A 95 14.32 20.25 -29.78
C ASP A 95 14.07 20.16 -28.28
N THR A 96 13.65 21.26 -27.65
CA THR A 96 13.25 21.26 -26.23
C THR A 96 12.08 20.30 -25.97
N ILE A 97 11.08 20.25 -26.87
CA ILE A 97 9.98 19.29 -26.77
C ILE A 97 10.49 17.84 -26.83
N PHE A 98 11.43 17.53 -27.73
CA PHE A 98 12.01 16.20 -27.83
C PHE A 98 12.82 15.81 -26.58
N GLU A 99 13.61 16.73 -26.04
CA GLU A 99 14.39 16.50 -24.82
C GLU A 99 13.48 16.23 -23.62
N ILE A 100 12.44 17.05 -23.46
CA ILE A 100 11.41 16.87 -22.44
C ILE A 100 10.77 15.47 -22.54
N MET A 101 10.33 15.08 -23.75
CA MET A 101 9.72 13.76 -23.99
C MET A 101 10.69 12.61 -23.69
N TYR A 102 11.96 12.76 -24.05
CA TYR A 102 12.99 11.76 -23.78
C TYR A 102 13.24 11.59 -22.28
N TYR A 103 13.50 12.68 -21.55
CA TYR A 103 13.78 12.62 -20.11
C TYR A 103 12.57 12.12 -19.31
N TRP A 104 11.34 12.49 -19.69
CA TRP A 104 10.13 11.93 -19.10
C TRP A 104 9.98 10.43 -19.34
N SER A 105 10.40 9.92 -20.50
CA SER A 105 10.32 8.49 -20.81
C SER A 105 11.29 7.61 -20.01
N ARG A 106 12.32 8.20 -19.39
CA ARG A 106 13.37 7.47 -18.67
C ARG A 106 13.22 7.41 -17.16
N GLN A 107 12.29 8.16 -16.56
CA GLN A 107 12.02 8.23 -15.10
C GLN A 107 13.24 8.50 -14.17
N GLU A 108 14.43 8.76 -14.71
CA GLU A 108 15.69 8.81 -13.93
C GLU A 108 16.06 10.21 -13.42
N ASP A 109 15.40 11.28 -13.87
CA ASP A 109 15.81 12.65 -13.54
C ASP A 109 14.70 13.45 -12.82
N GLY A 110 15.09 14.07 -11.69
CA GLY A 110 14.24 14.99 -10.93
C GLY A 110 13.93 16.29 -11.69
N ILE A 111 12.78 16.89 -11.40
CA ILE A 111 12.26 18.12 -12.05
C ILE A 111 13.28 19.27 -12.03
N ASP A 112 14.04 19.40 -10.94
CA ASP A 112 15.05 20.45 -10.76
C ASP A 112 16.22 20.31 -11.74
N LYS A 113 16.63 19.08 -12.06
CA LYS A 113 17.68 18.80 -13.04
C LYS A 113 17.18 19.06 -14.47
N LEU A 114 15.93 18.68 -14.75
CA LEU A 114 15.29 18.95 -16.04
C LEU A 114 15.12 20.45 -16.30
N MET A 115 14.72 21.22 -15.29
CA MET A 115 14.66 22.68 -15.39
C MET A 115 16.03 23.31 -15.62
N HIS A 116 17.06 22.81 -14.93
CA HIS A 116 18.43 23.30 -15.06
C HIS A 116 19.05 22.99 -16.43
N GLU A 117 18.88 21.77 -16.94
CA GLU A 117 19.43 21.35 -18.25
C GLU A 117 18.74 22.05 -19.43
N LEU A 118 17.45 22.39 -19.27
CA LEU A 118 16.60 22.97 -20.31
C LEU A 118 16.34 24.49 -20.16
N ASP A 119 16.96 25.13 -19.17
CA ASP A 119 16.80 26.56 -18.85
C ASP A 119 15.32 27.00 -18.71
N ILE A 120 14.50 26.19 -18.04
CA ILE A 120 13.07 26.45 -17.85
C ILE A 120 12.85 27.19 -16.52
N GLY A 121 12.46 28.46 -16.59
CA GLY A 121 12.37 29.36 -15.44
C GLY A 121 11.22 29.13 -14.45
N SER A 122 10.36 28.12 -14.63
CA SER A 122 9.22 27.87 -13.73
C SER A 122 8.95 26.39 -13.46
N ARG A 123 8.98 26.02 -12.18
CA ARG A 123 8.64 24.68 -11.69
C ARG A 123 7.18 24.33 -11.92
N LYS A 124 6.29 25.33 -11.87
CA LYS A 124 4.86 25.17 -12.14
C LYS A 124 4.60 24.67 -13.56
N ALA A 125 5.32 25.23 -14.54
CA ALA A 125 5.22 24.78 -15.93
C ALA A 125 5.65 23.31 -16.06
N VAL A 126 6.81 22.92 -15.53
CA VAL A 126 7.32 21.54 -15.69
C VAL A 126 6.49 20.49 -14.94
N VAL A 127 5.96 20.83 -13.76
CA VAL A 127 5.12 19.93 -12.93
C VAL A 127 3.75 19.69 -13.55
N ASP A 128 3.07 20.74 -14.03
CA ASP A 128 1.75 20.62 -14.66
C ASP A 128 1.83 19.78 -15.93
N TRP A 129 2.87 19.99 -16.76
CA TRP A 129 3.06 19.21 -17.98
C TRP A 129 3.48 17.76 -17.70
N LYS A 130 4.35 17.49 -16.70
CA LYS A 130 4.71 16.12 -16.29
C LYS A 130 3.47 15.30 -15.89
N ASN A 131 2.59 15.88 -15.08
CA ASN A 131 1.38 15.22 -14.60
C ASN A 131 0.34 15.05 -15.71
N CYS A 132 0.11 16.09 -16.52
CA CYS A 132 -0.79 16.04 -17.68
C CYS A 132 -0.34 14.98 -18.72
N CYS A 133 0.95 14.94 -19.06
CA CYS A 133 1.49 13.96 -20.01
C CYS A 133 1.44 12.52 -19.48
N ARG A 134 1.70 12.29 -18.18
CA ARG A 134 1.52 10.98 -17.55
C ARG A 134 0.06 10.51 -17.69
N ASP A 135 -0.88 11.39 -17.38
CA ASP A 135 -2.31 11.05 -17.33
C ASP A 135 -2.87 10.82 -18.75
N ILE A 136 -2.45 11.61 -19.75
CA ILE A 136 -2.79 11.39 -21.16
C ILE A 136 -2.16 10.10 -21.73
N CYS A 137 -0.90 9.80 -21.39
CA CYS A 137 -0.26 8.55 -21.81
C CYS A 137 -0.96 7.32 -21.20
N ALA A 138 -1.32 7.39 -19.92
CA ALA A 138 -2.09 6.35 -19.26
C ALA A 138 -3.46 6.13 -19.95
N GLU A 139 -4.19 7.21 -20.23
CA GLU A 139 -5.48 7.14 -20.93
C GLU A 139 -5.35 6.54 -22.34
N TYR A 140 -4.28 6.87 -23.04
CA TYR A 140 -4.01 6.38 -24.38
C TYR A 140 -3.66 4.89 -24.45
N TYR A 141 -2.85 4.37 -23.50
CA TYR A 141 -2.50 2.93 -23.43
C TYR A 141 -3.67 2.08 -22.94
N VAL A 142 -4.56 2.63 -22.10
CA VAL A 142 -5.85 2.04 -21.74
C VAL A 142 -6.76 1.91 -22.97
N LYS A 143 -6.82 2.95 -23.81
CA LYS A 143 -7.62 2.96 -25.05
C LYS A 143 -7.01 2.14 -26.20
N ASN A 144 -5.72 1.77 -26.11
CA ASN A 144 -4.99 1.06 -27.16
C ASN A 144 -4.04 0.01 -26.55
N PRO A 145 -4.53 -1.17 -26.14
CA PRO A 145 -3.70 -2.20 -25.52
C PRO A 145 -2.61 -2.67 -26.50
N VAL A 146 -1.35 -2.39 -26.18
CA VAL A 146 -0.19 -2.85 -26.94
C VAL A 146 0.14 -4.28 -26.52
N LYS A 147 0.16 -5.23 -27.47
CA LYS A 147 0.74 -6.57 -27.23
C LYS A 147 2.26 -6.44 -27.11
N ILE A 148 2.77 -6.45 -25.89
CA ILE A 148 4.21 -6.46 -25.63
C ILE A 148 4.76 -7.84 -26.00
N ARG A 149 5.58 -7.92 -27.05
CA ARG A 149 6.44 -9.09 -27.32
C ARG A 149 7.65 -9.02 -26.39
N VAL A 150 7.68 -9.91 -25.40
CA VAL A 150 8.85 -10.13 -24.55
C VAL A 150 9.96 -10.72 -25.42
N ASN A 151 10.96 -9.92 -25.78
CA ASN A 151 12.18 -10.43 -26.40
C ASN A 151 13.10 -11.00 -25.31
N LYS A 152 13.45 -12.27 -25.49
CA LYS A 152 14.40 -13.05 -24.68
C LYS A 152 15.70 -12.27 -24.43
N MET A 153 15.96 -11.90 -23.19
CA MET A 153 17.33 -11.67 -22.72
C MET A 153 18.02 -13.04 -22.57
N ARG A 154 18.96 -13.32 -23.48
CA ARG A 154 19.89 -14.44 -23.42
C ARG A 154 20.91 -14.17 -22.30
N SER A 155 20.85 -14.89 -21.19
CA SER A 155 22.02 -15.07 -20.33
C SER A 155 22.91 -16.17 -20.93
N ARG A 156 24.11 -15.78 -21.35
CA ARG A 156 25.23 -16.68 -21.65
C ARG A 156 25.53 -17.54 -20.42
N LEU A 157 25.45 -18.86 -20.57
CA LEU A 157 26.36 -19.82 -19.95
C LEU A 157 26.03 -21.21 -20.50
N THR A 158 26.78 -21.61 -21.50
CA THR A 158 26.96 -23.02 -21.83
C THR A 158 28.34 -23.15 -22.42
N PHE A 159 29.25 -23.76 -21.65
CA PHE A 159 29.93 -25.00 -21.99
C PHE A 159 31.29 -25.04 -21.27
N ILE A 160 31.48 -26.01 -20.39
CA ILE A 160 32.62 -26.93 -20.41
C ILE A 160 32.22 -28.19 -19.62
N PHE A 161 32.06 -29.26 -20.41
CA PHE A 161 32.31 -30.68 -20.18
C PHE A 161 31.63 -31.51 -19.08
N ARG A 162 30.84 -32.46 -19.59
CA ARG A 162 30.61 -33.82 -19.08
C ARG A 162 31.90 -34.62 -18.94
N GLN A 163 32.01 -35.41 -17.87
CA GLN A 163 32.45 -36.83 -17.76
C GLN A 163 32.57 -37.13 -16.25
N LYS A 164 32.33 -38.30 -15.65
CA LYS A 164 31.77 -39.62 -15.98
C LYS A 164 31.69 -40.37 -14.61
N LEU A 165 30.81 -41.36 -14.52
CA LEU A 165 30.89 -42.62 -13.72
C LEU A 165 30.51 -42.67 -12.20
N LYS A 166 29.30 -43.25 -12.01
CA LYS A 166 28.93 -44.49 -11.27
C LYS A 166 28.60 -44.51 -9.76
N PRO A 167 27.62 -45.37 -9.36
CA PRO A 167 27.07 -45.49 -8.01
C PRO A 167 27.74 -46.62 -7.21
N GLN A 168 27.76 -46.50 -5.88
CA GLN A 168 27.91 -47.66 -4.99
C GLN A 168 26.92 -47.56 -3.82
N ILE A 169 26.10 -48.60 -3.73
CA ILE A 169 25.28 -49.01 -2.58
C ILE A 169 26.21 -49.86 -1.68
N ILE A 170 26.02 -49.84 -0.35
CA ILE A 170 25.86 -51.04 0.52
C ILE A 170 25.90 -50.72 2.04
N THR A 171 24.79 -51.08 2.68
CA THR A 171 24.54 -51.63 4.04
C THR A 171 24.77 -50.85 5.35
N ALA A 172 23.62 -50.52 5.96
CA ALA A 172 23.10 -51.02 7.24
C ALA A 172 24.01 -51.11 8.48
N SER A 173 23.56 -50.51 9.59
CA SER A 173 23.48 -51.15 10.91
C SER A 173 22.58 -50.33 11.84
N LEU A 174 21.38 -50.86 12.13
CA LEU A 174 20.61 -50.50 13.32
C LEU A 174 21.42 -50.91 14.56
N THR A 175 21.55 -50.02 15.54
CA THR A 175 21.21 -50.24 16.97
C THR A 175 21.85 -49.17 17.85
N SER A 176 21.05 -48.17 18.22
CA SER A 176 21.17 -47.46 19.51
C SER A 176 19.87 -46.69 19.81
N GLY A 177 18.74 -47.36 19.53
CA GLY A 177 17.37 -46.86 19.70
C GLY A 177 16.83 -46.86 21.14
N LEU A 178 17.69 -46.91 22.17
CA LEU A 178 17.24 -46.98 23.56
C LEU A 178 17.56 -45.74 24.39
N ILE A 179 18.49 -44.87 23.96
CA ILE A 179 18.73 -43.56 24.60
C ILE A 179 17.84 -42.49 23.97
N ALA A 180 17.56 -42.60 22.67
CA ALA A 180 16.65 -41.71 21.96
C ALA A 180 15.22 -41.80 22.52
N GLY A 181 14.72 -43.00 22.86
CA GLY A 181 13.36 -43.19 23.39
C GLY A 181 13.11 -42.56 24.77
N TYR A 182 14.13 -42.55 25.64
CA TYR A 182 14.03 -41.94 26.98
C TYR A 182 14.06 -40.41 26.92
N LEU A 183 14.87 -39.82 26.02
CA LEU A 183 14.86 -38.38 25.77
C LEU A 183 13.59 -37.94 25.02
N PHE A 184 13.07 -38.76 24.09
CA PHE A 184 11.82 -38.48 23.38
C PHE A 184 10.59 -38.49 24.29
N SER A 185 10.58 -39.31 25.35
CA SER A 185 9.44 -39.34 26.29
C SER A 185 9.49 -38.20 27.32
N LYS A 186 10.69 -37.70 27.67
CA LYS A 186 10.87 -36.65 28.68
C LYS A 186 10.77 -35.23 28.10
N TYR A 187 11.02 -35.04 26.80
CA TYR A 187 10.94 -33.75 26.10
C TYR A 187 9.72 -33.61 25.16
N LYS A 188 8.81 -34.60 25.16
CA LYS A 188 7.58 -34.57 24.35
C LYS A 188 6.60 -33.39 24.62
N PRO A 189 6.67 -32.63 25.73
CA PRO A 189 5.84 -31.43 25.85
C PRO A 189 6.44 -30.16 25.21
N ILE A 190 7.64 -30.17 24.62
CA ILE A 190 8.32 -28.92 24.19
C ILE A 190 8.64 -28.88 22.68
N ILE A 191 8.42 -29.97 21.94
CA ILE A 191 8.55 -29.98 20.48
C ILE A 191 7.38 -30.75 19.89
N HIS A 192 6.20 -30.14 19.85
CA HIS A 192 5.16 -30.36 18.86
C HIS A 192 4.04 -29.36 19.09
N ALA A 193 4.19 -28.19 18.48
CA ALA A 193 3.06 -27.40 18.04
C ALA A 193 3.47 -26.57 16.82
N GLU A 194 3.78 -27.28 15.75
CA GLU A 194 3.46 -26.79 14.42
C GLU A 194 2.45 -27.77 13.85
N MET A 195 1.22 -27.67 14.35
CA MET A 195 0.09 -27.95 13.47
C MET A 195 -0.04 -26.73 12.56
N ASN A 196 0.64 -26.77 11.41
CA ASN A 196 0.03 -26.22 10.21
C ASN A 196 -1.20 -27.09 9.93
N THR A 197 -2.30 -26.86 10.64
CA THR A 197 -3.61 -27.19 10.08
C THR A 197 -3.82 -26.22 8.94
N SER A 198 -3.36 -26.57 7.74
CA SER A 198 -4.09 -26.09 6.57
C SER A 198 -5.53 -26.53 6.81
N VAL A 199 -6.42 -25.58 7.09
CA VAL A 199 -7.84 -25.89 7.17
C VAL A 199 -8.18 -26.58 5.86
N ASN A 200 -8.66 -27.83 5.92
CA ASN A 200 -9.13 -28.59 4.76
C ASN A 200 -10.47 -28.00 4.29
N VAL A 201 -10.44 -26.72 3.94
CA VAL A 201 -11.59 -25.89 3.59
C VAL A 201 -12.18 -26.39 2.29
N GLY A 202 -13.50 -26.56 2.29
CA GLY A 202 -14.26 -27.02 1.14
C GLY A 202 -13.97 -28.47 0.75
N GLU A 203 -13.24 -29.26 1.55
CA GLU A 203 -13.13 -30.70 1.32
C GLU A 203 -14.45 -31.40 1.66
N ARG A 204 -14.73 -32.50 0.96
CA ARG A 204 -15.96 -33.27 1.14
C ARG A 204 -16.01 -33.89 2.55
N ILE A 205 -17.10 -33.66 3.28
CA ILE A 205 -17.37 -34.28 4.58
C ILE A 205 -18.45 -35.35 4.40
N PRO A 206 -18.13 -36.66 4.42
CA PRO A 206 -19.06 -37.73 4.04
C PRO A 206 -20.36 -37.78 4.85
N THR A 207 -20.34 -37.26 6.09
CA THR A 207 -21.49 -37.24 6.99
C THR A 207 -22.48 -36.10 6.72
N LEU A 208 -22.11 -35.13 5.87
CA LEU A 208 -22.97 -33.98 5.53
C LEU A 208 -23.80 -34.24 4.27
N PRO A 209 -25.01 -33.66 4.19
CA PRO A 209 -25.88 -33.80 3.03
C PRO A 209 -25.23 -33.25 1.75
N THR A 210 -25.67 -33.73 0.60
CA THR A 210 -25.20 -33.25 -0.71
C THR A 210 -26.28 -32.37 -1.35
N TYR A 211 -25.89 -31.21 -1.86
CA TYR A 211 -26.75 -30.26 -2.57
C TYR A 211 -26.12 -29.97 -3.95
N SER A 212 -26.92 -30.00 -5.01
CA SER A 212 -26.50 -29.60 -6.36
C SER A 212 -26.33 -28.08 -6.46
N MET A 213 -25.57 -27.62 -7.46
CA MET A 213 -25.48 -26.17 -7.74
C MET A 213 -26.84 -25.55 -8.12
N ILE A 214 -27.77 -26.34 -8.68
CA ILE A 214 -29.15 -25.91 -8.97
C ILE A 214 -29.92 -25.65 -7.67
N GLU A 215 -29.70 -26.45 -6.64
CA GLU A 215 -30.29 -26.22 -5.33
C GLU A 215 -29.68 -24.99 -4.69
N VAL A 216 -28.35 -24.88 -4.64
CA VAL A 216 -27.64 -23.69 -4.13
C VAL A 216 -28.15 -22.41 -4.78
N ALA A 217 -28.34 -22.40 -6.11
CA ALA A 217 -28.84 -21.26 -6.86
C ALA A 217 -30.26 -20.78 -6.47
N LYS A 218 -31.06 -21.59 -5.75
CA LYS A 218 -32.38 -21.19 -5.24
C LYS A 218 -32.28 -20.33 -3.96
N HIS A 219 -31.14 -20.34 -3.28
CA HIS A 219 -30.90 -19.69 -1.99
C HIS A 219 -30.21 -18.34 -2.19
N THR A 220 -30.97 -17.38 -2.72
CA THR A 220 -30.51 -16.02 -3.05
C THR A 220 -31.26 -14.91 -2.31
N THR A 221 -32.18 -15.26 -1.40
CA THR A 221 -33.01 -14.31 -0.64
C THR A 221 -33.03 -14.66 0.85
N ARG A 222 -33.38 -13.70 1.70
CA ARG A 222 -33.36 -13.88 3.16
C ARG A 222 -34.29 -15.00 3.63
N GLU A 223 -35.44 -15.17 2.97
CA GLU A 223 -36.45 -16.17 3.34
C GLU A 223 -36.00 -17.60 3.00
N LYS A 224 -35.21 -17.73 1.93
CA LYS A 224 -34.69 -19.02 1.49
C LYS A 224 -33.33 -19.33 2.11
N GLY A 225 -32.63 -18.31 2.61
CA GLY A 225 -31.23 -18.37 3.00
C GLY A 225 -30.33 -17.96 1.84
N TYR A 226 -29.12 -17.50 2.18
CA TYR A 226 -28.07 -17.09 1.24
C TYR A 226 -27.00 -18.17 1.20
N TRP A 227 -27.13 -19.12 0.26
CA TRP A 227 -26.16 -20.21 0.16
C TRP A 227 -25.06 -19.89 -0.85
N ILE A 228 -23.87 -20.39 -0.59
CA ILE A 228 -22.71 -20.28 -1.48
C ILE A 228 -21.98 -21.63 -1.52
N ALA A 229 -21.16 -21.82 -2.55
CA ALA A 229 -20.30 -22.99 -2.64
C ALA A 229 -18.82 -22.63 -2.80
N TYR A 230 -17.94 -23.45 -2.24
CA TYR A 230 -16.50 -23.33 -2.42
C TYR A 230 -15.84 -24.71 -2.36
N LYS A 231 -15.06 -25.05 -3.38
CA LYS A 231 -14.58 -26.41 -3.68
C LYS A 231 -15.76 -27.40 -3.68
N ASP A 232 -15.77 -28.36 -2.76
CA ASP A 232 -16.86 -29.34 -2.62
C ASP A 232 -17.80 -28.97 -1.46
N GLY A 233 -17.63 -27.82 -0.81
CA GLY A 233 -18.45 -27.39 0.32
C GLY A 233 -19.60 -26.48 -0.06
N VAL A 234 -20.72 -26.62 0.65
CA VAL A 234 -21.92 -25.77 0.57
C VAL A 234 -22.15 -25.12 1.93
N TYR A 235 -22.39 -23.81 1.93
CA TYR A 235 -22.42 -22.97 3.12
C TYR A 235 -23.66 -22.07 3.14
N ASP A 236 -24.26 -21.89 4.30
CA ASP A 236 -25.34 -20.91 4.51
C ASP A 236 -24.81 -19.71 5.28
N ILE A 237 -24.55 -18.61 4.57
CA ILE A 237 -23.96 -17.40 5.14
C ILE A 237 -25.00 -16.40 5.63
N SER A 238 -26.28 -16.78 5.76
CA SER A 238 -27.37 -15.83 6.02
C SER A 238 -27.16 -14.98 7.27
N SER A 239 -26.62 -15.56 8.33
CA SER A 239 -26.30 -14.86 9.58
C SER A 239 -24.96 -14.11 9.55
N TYR A 240 -24.15 -14.27 8.50
CA TYR A 240 -22.87 -13.62 8.33
C TYR A 240 -22.92 -12.37 7.45
N VAL A 241 -23.90 -12.25 6.56
CA VAL A 241 -23.99 -11.17 5.55
C VAL A 241 -23.77 -9.77 6.15
N GLU A 242 -24.39 -9.47 7.29
CA GLU A 242 -24.31 -8.16 7.93
C GLU A 242 -22.93 -7.90 8.57
N ASN A 243 -22.22 -8.97 8.92
CA ASN A 243 -20.89 -8.95 9.53
C ASN A 243 -19.75 -9.04 8.51
N HIS A 244 -20.05 -9.23 7.23
CA HIS A 244 -19.02 -9.34 6.19
C HIS A 244 -18.37 -7.96 5.93
N PRO A 245 -17.03 -7.84 5.89
CA PRO A 245 -16.33 -6.56 5.68
C PRO A 245 -16.62 -5.86 4.35
N GLY A 246 -17.02 -6.63 3.34
CA GLY A 246 -17.56 -6.13 2.06
C GLY A 246 -19.08 -6.03 2.06
N GLY A 247 -19.73 -5.88 3.22
CA GLY A 247 -21.16 -5.71 3.39
C GLY A 247 -22.02 -6.68 2.57
N LYS A 248 -23.06 -6.15 1.93
CA LYS A 248 -23.94 -6.96 1.07
C LYS A 248 -23.33 -7.29 -0.29
N LEU A 249 -22.09 -6.89 -0.61
CA LEU A 249 -21.42 -7.38 -1.82
C LEU A 249 -21.32 -8.91 -1.81
N VAL A 250 -21.22 -9.52 -0.62
CA VAL A 250 -21.28 -10.98 -0.47
C VAL A 250 -22.56 -11.58 -1.05
N LEU A 251 -23.68 -10.84 -1.07
CA LEU A 251 -24.94 -11.29 -1.68
C LEU A 251 -24.85 -11.41 -3.21
N THR A 252 -23.90 -10.74 -3.87
CA THR A 252 -23.67 -10.95 -5.30
C THR A 252 -23.14 -12.35 -5.61
N SER A 253 -22.60 -13.03 -4.59
CA SER A 253 -22.18 -14.42 -4.62
C SER A 253 -23.24 -15.40 -4.11
N ALA A 254 -24.39 -14.91 -3.59
CA ALA A 254 -25.47 -15.80 -3.16
C ALA A 254 -25.99 -16.62 -4.34
N GLY A 255 -26.16 -17.92 -4.10
CA GLY A 255 -26.50 -18.93 -5.09
C GLY A 255 -25.35 -19.32 -6.03
N LYS A 256 -24.10 -18.92 -5.76
CA LYS A 256 -22.95 -19.11 -6.67
C LYS A 256 -21.75 -19.78 -5.99
N ALA A 257 -20.84 -20.24 -6.83
CA ALA A 257 -19.53 -20.75 -6.44
C ALA A 257 -18.50 -19.59 -6.27
N LEU A 258 -17.70 -19.62 -5.21
CA LEU A 258 -16.82 -18.51 -4.80
C LEU A 258 -15.47 -18.46 -5.52
N GLU A 259 -15.04 -19.54 -6.20
CA GLU A 259 -13.68 -19.72 -6.72
C GLU A 259 -13.22 -18.54 -7.55
N SER A 260 -14.10 -18.01 -8.40
CA SER A 260 -13.77 -16.88 -9.24
C SER A 260 -13.73 -15.55 -8.50
N CYS A 261 -14.64 -15.35 -7.54
CA CYS A 261 -14.65 -14.17 -6.68
C CYS A 261 -13.36 -14.11 -5.84
N TRP A 262 -12.93 -15.24 -5.29
CA TRP A 262 -11.75 -15.35 -4.42
C TRP A 262 -10.42 -15.34 -5.18
N LYS A 263 -10.42 -15.69 -6.48
CA LYS A 263 -9.28 -15.39 -7.38
C LYS A 263 -9.05 -13.88 -7.53
N ILE A 264 -10.10 -13.06 -7.42
CA ILE A 264 -10.01 -11.60 -7.56
C ILE A 264 -9.75 -10.98 -6.19
N PHE A 265 -10.59 -11.23 -5.20
CA PHE A 265 -10.46 -10.69 -3.85
C PHE A 265 -9.55 -11.58 -3.00
N THR A 266 -8.25 -11.47 -3.27
CA THR A 266 -7.19 -12.29 -2.63
C THR A 266 -7.17 -12.26 -1.10
N ILE A 267 -7.80 -11.25 -0.47
CA ILE A 267 -7.97 -11.21 0.99
C ILE A 267 -8.76 -12.41 1.54
N HIS A 268 -9.62 -13.04 0.74
CA HIS A 268 -10.37 -14.22 1.16
C HIS A 268 -9.54 -15.50 1.18
N ASN A 269 -8.32 -15.48 0.63
CA ASN A 269 -7.42 -16.64 0.62
C ASN A 269 -6.58 -16.74 1.92
N MET A 270 -6.94 -16.00 2.97
CA MET A 270 -6.29 -16.05 4.27
C MET A 270 -6.91 -17.16 5.14
N ASP A 271 -6.09 -17.88 5.91
CA ASP A 271 -6.53 -19.06 6.68
C ASP A 271 -7.71 -18.77 7.61
N HIS A 272 -7.71 -17.65 8.32
CA HIS A 272 -8.83 -17.27 9.20
C HIS A 272 -10.15 -17.02 8.44
N VAL A 273 -10.11 -16.65 7.14
CA VAL A 273 -11.32 -16.51 6.33
C VAL A 273 -11.89 -17.88 5.98
N TYR A 274 -11.02 -18.86 5.74
CA TYR A 274 -11.42 -20.26 5.57
C TYR A 274 -12.02 -20.85 6.84
N GLU A 275 -11.45 -20.54 8.01
CA GLU A 275 -12.01 -20.91 9.31
C GLU A 275 -13.43 -20.34 9.49
N ILE A 276 -13.61 -19.04 9.22
CA ILE A 276 -14.93 -18.39 9.29
C ILE A 276 -15.91 -19.07 8.32
N LEU A 277 -15.50 -19.36 7.08
CA LEU A 277 -16.38 -19.98 6.09
C LEU A 277 -16.87 -21.36 6.58
N GLU A 278 -15.99 -22.19 7.14
CA GLU A 278 -16.36 -23.52 7.63
C GLU A 278 -17.31 -23.49 8.84
N GLU A 279 -17.38 -22.38 9.61
CA GLU A 279 -18.43 -22.21 10.65
C GLU A 279 -19.86 -22.25 10.05
N TYR A 280 -20.00 -21.93 8.76
CA TYR A 280 -21.28 -21.86 8.04
C TYR A 280 -21.55 -23.08 7.15
N ARG A 281 -20.77 -24.17 7.31
CA ARG A 281 -20.87 -25.38 6.49
C ARG A 281 -22.20 -26.11 6.73
N ILE A 282 -22.96 -26.34 5.65
CA ILE A 282 -24.24 -27.08 5.71
C ILE A 282 -24.23 -28.38 4.89
N GLY A 283 -23.33 -28.52 3.92
CA GLY A 283 -23.36 -29.66 3.00
C GLY A 283 -22.16 -29.77 2.07
N ASN A 284 -22.29 -30.64 1.07
CA ASN A 284 -21.32 -30.85 0.01
C ASN A 284 -21.93 -30.68 -1.38
N LEU A 285 -21.12 -30.33 -2.38
CA LEU A 285 -21.47 -30.49 -3.80
C LEU A 285 -21.24 -31.93 -4.28
N PRO A 286 -21.93 -32.40 -5.33
CA PRO A 286 -21.55 -33.60 -6.05
C PRO A 286 -20.14 -33.47 -6.64
N PRO A 287 -19.35 -34.56 -6.73
CA PRO A 287 -18.04 -34.50 -7.38
C PRO A 287 -18.17 -34.02 -8.83
N GLY A 288 -17.44 -32.98 -9.21
CA GLY A 288 -17.38 -32.48 -10.60
C GLY A 288 -18.42 -31.42 -10.98
N GLU A 289 -19.39 -31.08 -10.11
CA GLU A 289 -20.24 -29.90 -10.32
C GLU A 289 -19.48 -28.63 -9.91
N ARG A 290 -18.71 -28.06 -10.84
CA ARG A 290 -18.01 -26.78 -10.64
C ARG A 290 -18.19 -25.90 -11.87
N GLU A 291 -19.24 -25.09 -11.88
CA GLU A 291 -19.37 -24.03 -12.88
C GLU A 291 -19.15 -22.67 -12.22
N ALA A 292 -17.95 -22.13 -12.46
CA ALA A 292 -17.69 -20.72 -12.28
C ALA A 292 -18.31 -19.96 -13.45
N ASN A 293 -19.22 -19.02 -13.18
CA ASN A 293 -19.77 -18.15 -14.21
C ASN A 293 -18.72 -17.09 -14.62
N GLU A 294 -18.01 -17.32 -15.73
CA GLU A 294 -16.89 -16.48 -16.23
C GLU A 294 -17.27 -14.99 -16.44
N LYS A 295 -18.54 -14.69 -16.75
CA LYS A 295 -18.99 -13.31 -17.03
C LYS A 295 -19.04 -12.39 -15.81
N ASP A 296 -19.24 -12.94 -14.61
CA ASP A 296 -19.23 -12.17 -13.36
C ASP A 296 -17.80 -11.85 -12.91
N VAL A 297 -16.83 -12.68 -13.33
CA VAL A 297 -15.40 -12.55 -13.06
C VAL A 297 -14.80 -11.38 -13.84
N GLU A 298 -15.16 -11.24 -15.12
CA GLU A 298 -14.72 -10.12 -15.95
C GLU A 298 -15.17 -8.77 -15.39
N LYS A 299 -16.44 -8.64 -14.96
CA LYS A 299 -16.94 -7.39 -14.34
C LYS A 299 -16.25 -7.04 -13.02
N LEU A 300 -15.84 -8.02 -12.23
CA LEU A 300 -15.12 -7.79 -10.97
C LEU A 300 -13.63 -7.48 -11.19
N ILE A 301 -13.00 -8.05 -12.24
CA ILE A 301 -11.65 -7.69 -12.68
C ILE A 301 -11.61 -6.24 -13.17
N ASP A 302 -12.67 -5.79 -13.85
CA ASP A 302 -12.86 -4.43 -14.38
C ASP A 302 -12.74 -3.35 -13.28
N LEU A 303 -13.23 -3.62 -12.06
CA LEU A 303 -13.20 -2.64 -10.96
C LEU A 303 -11.78 -2.29 -10.49
N PHE A 304 -10.87 -3.27 -10.51
CA PHE A 304 -9.48 -3.08 -10.08
C PHE A 304 -8.53 -2.78 -11.25
N GLN A 305 -9.02 -2.71 -12.48
CA GLN A 305 -8.17 -2.46 -13.65
C GLN A 305 -7.54 -1.05 -13.60
N TYR A 306 -8.22 -0.12 -12.93
CA TYR A 306 -7.79 1.27 -12.77
C TYR A 306 -7.00 1.50 -11.49
N ASP A 307 -6.66 0.46 -10.72
CA ASP A 307 -5.75 0.64 -9.58
C ASP A 307 -4.41 1.24 -10.06
N PRO A 308 -3.78 2.13 -9.28
CA PRO A 308 -2.50 2.71 -9.67
C PRO A 308 -1.40 1.65 -9.76
N GLU A 309 -0.50 1.84 -10.70
CA GLU A 309 0.76 1.09 -10.74
C GLU A 309 1.62 1.49 -9.54
N ARG A 310 2.22 0.49 -8.89
CA ARG A 310 3.14 0.68 -7.77
C ARG A 310 4.50 0.14 -8.17
N LEU A 311 5.52 0.99 -8.18
CA LEU A 311 6.88 0.62 -8.56
C LEU A 311 7.64 -0.01 -7.39
N ASN A 312 8.60 -0.88 -7.69
CA ASN A 312 9.51 -1.51 -6.71
C ASN A 312 8.79 -2.19 -5.53
N LEU A 313 7.60 -2.77 -5.77
CA LEU A 313 6.75 -3.34 -4.73
C LEU A 313 7.48 -4.37 -3.85
N GLN A 314 8.16 -5.32 -4.50
CA GLN A 314 8.85 -6.41 -3.79
C GLN A 314 10.09 -5.93 -3.03
N GLU A 315 10.65 -4.78 -3.41
CA GLU A 315 11.79 -4.18 -2.73
C GLU A 315 11.31 -3.44 -1.47
N ASN A 316 10.28 -2.60 -1.63
CA ASN A 316 9.82 -1.67 -0.60
C ASN A 316 8.86 -2.28 0.42
N PHE A 317 8.07 -3.28 0.02
CA PHE A 317 6.92 -3.73 0.80
C PHE A 317 6.89 -5.23 1.04
N PHE A 318 6.18 -5.60 2.11
CA PHE A 318 5.54 -6.90 2.21
C PHE A 318 4.08 -6.78 1.77
N ILE A 319 3.71 -7.48 0.70
CA ILE A 319 2.36 -7.45 0.14
C ILE A 319 1.46 -8.41 0.92
N ARG A 320 0.38 -7.89 1.51
CA ARG A 320 -0.60 -8.67 2.29
C ARG A 320 -1.82 -9.07 1.47
N SER A 321 -2.18 -8.24 0.51
CA SER A 321 -3.23 -8.55 -0.47
C SER A 321 -2.98 -7.75 -1.73
N GLN A 322 -3.13 -8.37 -2.90
CA GLN A 322 -3.02 -7.67 -4.17
C GLN A 322 -4.32 -6.91 -4.49
N ARG A 323 -5.46 -7.45 -4.04
CA ARG A 323 -6.81 -6.98 -4.34
C ARG A 323 -7.76 -7.31 -3.17
N PRO A 324 -8.28 -6.29 -2.47
CA PRO A 324 -7.84 -4.89 -2.54
C PRO A 324 -6.36 -4.75 -2.14
N PHE A 325 -5.65 -3.78 -2.71
CA PHE A 325 -4.21 -3.66 -2.46
C PHE A 325 -3.91 -3.27 -1.00
N ASN A 326 -3.14 -4.11 -0.32
CA ASN A 326 -2.72 -3.91 1.07
C ASN A 326 -1.25 -4.33 1.19
N ALA A 327 -0.38 -3.42 1.61
CA ALA A 327 1.05 -3.66 1.72
C ALA A 327 1.66 -2.81 2.83
N GLU A 328 2.60 -3.38 3.58
CA GLU A 328 3.33 -2.68 4.65
C GLU A 328 4.78 -2.45 4.24
N THR A 329 5.33 -1.32 4.66
CA THR A 329 6.73 -0.96 4.37
C THR A 329 7.64 -1.92 5.11
N LYS A 330 8.69 -2.42 4.44
CA LYS A 330 9.67 -3.27 5.12
C LYS A 330 10.35 -2.51 6.26
N PRO A 331 10.67 -3.15 7.41
CA PRO A 331 11.11 -2.45 8.61
C PRO A 331 12.34 -1.54 8.44
N SER A 332 13.39 -2.02 7.77
CA SER A 332 14.61 -1.23 7.55
C SER A 332 14.35 -0.01 6.65
N ILE A 333 13.42 -0.13 5.71
CA ILE A 333 13.00 0.95 4.81
C ILE A 333 12.09 1.94 5.54
N LEU A 334 11.20 1.45 6.40
CA LEU A 334 10.25 2.24 7.18
C LEU A 334 10.94 3.35 7.99
N ILE A 335 12.06 3.01 8.64
CA ILE A 335 12.84 3.90 9.49
C ILE A 335 14.06 4.52 8.78
N SER A 336 14.19 4.36 7.46
CA SER A 336 15.32 4.91 6.69
C SER A 336 15.30 6.45 6.59
N SER A 337 14.16 7.07 6.89
CA SER A 337 13.96 8.51 6.93
C SER A 337 12.88 8.83 7.97
N PHE A 338 13.01 9.98 8.64
CA PHE A 338 12.00 10.45 9.59
C PHE A 338 10.63 10.66 8.92
N LEU A 339 10.61 11.17 7.69
CA LEU A 339 9.42 11.20 6.84
C LEU A 339 9.49 10.01 5.88
N THR A 340 8.54 9.10 5.98
CA THR A 340 8.40 7.96 5.08
C THR A 340 8.16 8.48 3.66
N PRO A 341 9.01 8.15 2.67
CA PRO A 341 8.79 8.53 1.29
C PRO A 341 7.43 8.05 0.78
N VAL A 342 6.78 8.84 -0.07
CA VAL A 342 5.37 8.62 -0.46
C VAL A 342 5.19 7.27 -1.16
N GLU A 343 6.12 6.90 -2.04
CA GLU A 343 6.17 5.64 -2.77
C GLU A 343 6.49 4.42 -1.89
N LYS A 344 6.89 4.66 -0.63
CA LYS A 344 7.22 3.64 0.37
C LYS A 344 6.22 3.63 1.53
N PHE A 345 5.22 4.52 1.54
CA PHE A 345 4.24 4.61 2.61
C PHE A 345 3.26 3.43 2.55
N PHE A 346 2.94 2.82 3.69
CA PHE A 346 2.05 1.65 3.73
C PHE A 346 0.70 1.93 3.06
N VAL A 347 0.14 0.93 2.40
CA VAL A 347 -1.17 1.04 1.72
C VAL A 347 -2.16 0.10 2.39
N ARG A 348 -3.31 0.65 2.78
CA ARG A 348 -4.47 -0.12 3.24
C ARG A 348 -5.69 0.30 2.44
N ASN A 349 -6.17 -0.59 1.57
CA ASN A 349 -7.40 -0.38 0.81
C ASN A 349 -8.42 -1.47 1.18
N HIS A 350 -9.66 -1.07 1.45
CA HIS A 350 -10.78 -2.01 1.61
C HIS A 350 -11.42 -2.38 0.27
N MET A 351 -11.28 -1.50 -0.73
CA MET A 351 -11.87 -1.62 -2.06
C MET A 351 -10.85 -1.21 -3.15
N HIS A 352 -11.32 -1.14 -4.40
CA HIS A 352 -10.57 -0.61 -5.54
C HIS A 352 -10.30 0.89 -5.36
N VAL A 353 -9.24 1.39 -5.98
CA VAL A 353 -8.87 2.81 -5.91
C VAL A 353 -9.73 3.61 -6.89
N PRO A 354 -10.54 4.59 -6.43
CA PRO A 354 -11.35 5.42 -7.32
C PRO A 354 -10.51 6.14 -8.39
N PHE A 355 -11.10 6.32 -9.56
CA PHE A 355 -10.57 7.21 -10.59
C PHE A 355 -11.35 8.54 -10.51
N VAL A 356 -10.65 9.65 -10.28
CA VAL A 356 -11.27 10.95 -10.00
C VAL A 356 -10.83 11.99 -11.02
N SER A 357 -11.80 12.53 -11.74
CA SER A 357 -11.63 13.73 -12.58
C SER A 357 -11.76 14.98 -11.70
N ILE A 358 -10.70 15.79 -11.61
CA ILE A 358 -10.68 16.94 -10.70
C ILE A 358 -11.71 18.01 -11.06
N ASN A 359 -11.99 18.18 -12.35
CA ASN A 359 -12.96 19.15 -12.87
C ASN A 359 -14.41 18.80 -12.52
N GLU A 360 -14.68 17.52 -12.29
CA GLU A 360 -16.01 17.00 -11.93
C GLU A 360 -16.15 16.74 -10.42
N TYR A 361 -15.02 16.72 -9.71
CA TYR A 361 -14.97 16.40 -8.31
C TYR A 361 -15.67 17.47 -7.46
N LYS A 362 -16.50 16.99 -6.54
CA LYS A 362 -17.27 17.80 -5.59
C LYS A 362 -17.24 17.13 -4.23
N LEU A 363 -16.89 17.91 -3.21
CA LEU A 363 -17.00 17.55 -1.81
C LEU A 363 -18.34 18.04 -1.27
N GLU A 364 -19.19 17.12 -0.84
CA GLU A 364 -20.45 17.44 -0.17
C GLU A 364 -20.19 17.67 1.33
N ILE A 365 -20.79 18.73 1.87
CA ILE A 365 -20.77 19.03 3.30
C ILE A 365 -22.21 19.24 3.74
N SER A 366 -22.69 18.48 4.73
CA SER A 366 -24.10 18.50 5.10
C SER A 366 -24.36 18.24 6.58
N ASN A 367 -25.58 18.52 6.97
CA ASN A 367 -26.23 18.08 8.21
C ASN A 367 -27.63 17.55 7.84
N GLU A 368 -28.53 17.36 8.82
CA GLU A 368 -29.91 16.92 8.54
C GLU A 368 -30.78 17.95 7.78
N LYS A 369 -30.39 19.24 7.77
CA LYS A 369 -31.22 20.36 7.30
C LYS A 369 -30.73 21.00 6.00
N SER A 370 -29.47 20.83 5.66
CA SER A 370 -28.75 21.65 4.69
C SER A 370 -27.60 20.87 4.06
N THR A 371 -27.36 21.13 2.78
CA THR A 371 -26.30 20.50 2.00
C THR A 371 -25.58 21.57 1.20
N TYR A 372 -24.25 21.55 1.29
CA TYR A 372 -23.33 22.45 0.63
C TYR A 372 -22.36 21.63 -0.22
N THR A 373 -21.75 22.27 -1.20
CA THR A 373 -20.75 21.64 -2.07
C THR A 373 -19.54 22.56 -2.22
N LEU A 374 -18.34 21.99 -2.13
CA LEU A 374 -17.09 22.65 -2.48
C LEU A 374 -16.39 21.89 -3.60
N SER A 375 -15.84 22.60 -4.58
CA SER A 375 -14.86 22.05 -5.50
C SER A 375 -13.48 21.90 -4.83
N TYR A 376 -12.57 21.21 -5.50
CA TYR A 376 -11.17 21.13 -5.07
C TYR A 376 -10.51 22.51 -4.98
N ASP A 377 -10.75 23.38 -5.97
CA ASP A 377 -10.18 24.72 -6.01
C ASP A 377 -10.82 25.64 -4.95
N ASP A 378 -12.13 25.51 -4.69
CA ASP A 378 -12.78 26.26 -3.61
C ASP A 378 -12.08 26.05 -2.26
N LEU A 379 -11.69 24.80 -1.95
CA LEU A 379 -10.98 24.50 -0.71
C LEU A 379 -9.61 25.16 -0.65
N ARG A 380 -8.86 25.17 -1.75
CA ARG A 380 -7.51 25.72 -1.81
C ARG A 380 -7.47 27.24 -1.83
N GLU A 381 -8.48 27.86 -2.43
CA GLU A 381 -8.53 29.31 -2.61
C GLU A 381 -9.24 30.03 -1.45
N LYS A 382 -10.27 29.43 -0.85
CA LYS A 382 -11.08 30.09 0.18
C LYS A 382 -10.55 29.92 1.60
N TYR A 383 -9.74 28.90 1.85
CA TYR A 383 -9.29 28.56 3.19
C TYR A 383 -7.78 28.59 3.31
N GLN A 384 -7.29 28.99 4.48
CA GLN A 384 -5.87 29.02 4.77
C GLN A 384 -5.29 27.60 4.75
N SER A 385 -4.16 27.43 4.05
CA SER A 385 -3.41 26.18 4.06
C SER A 385 -2.62 26.01 5.37
N TYR A 386 -2.65 24.80 5.91
CA TYR A 386 -1.93 24.38 7.11
C TYR A 386 -1.17 23.09 6.83
N THR A 387 0.00 22.99 7.43
CA THR A 387 0.88 21.84 7.29
C THR A 387 1.21 21.26 8.66
N ILE A 388 1.00 19.96 8.86
CA ILE A 388 1.39 19.24 10.07
C ILE A 388 2.16 17.98 9.71
N THR A 389 3.13 17.59 10.55
CA THR A 389 3.78 16.29 10.45
C THR A 389 3.04 15.32 11.37
N SER A 390 2.48 14.26 10.82
CA SER A 390 1.72 13.26 11.59
C SER A 390 2.00 11.86 11.08
N ALA A 391 2.15 10.93 12.03
CA ALA A 391 2.13 9.51 11.72
C ALA A 391 0.69 9.05 11.52
N LEU A 392 0.50 8.07 10.63
CA LEU A 392 -0.72 7.29 10.49
C LEU A 392 -0.39 5.84 10.83
N GLN A 393 -1.14 5.26 11.76
CA GLN A 393 -1.00 3.86 12.16
C GLN A 393 -2.31 3.11 11.92
N CYS A 394 -2.25 1.97 11.24
CA CYS A 394 -3.37 1.06 11.14
C CYS A 394 -3.69 0.46 12.52
N ALA A 395 -4.97 0.35 12.89
CA ALA A 395 -5.37 -0.31 14.13
C ALA A 395 -4.90 -1.78 14.21
N GLY A 396 -4.73 -2.43 13.05
CA GLY A 396 -4.20 -3.78 12.93
C GLY A 396 -2.67 -3.86 12.86
N ASN A 397 -1.93 -2.77 13.05
CA ASN A 397 -0.46 -2.85 13.07
C ASN A 397 -0.02 -3.87 14.12
N ARG A 398 0.92 -4.74 13.75
CA ARG A 398 1.43 -5.85 14.55
C ARG A 398 0.41 -6.96 14.85
N ARG A 399 -0.73 -7.02 14.12
CA ARG A 399 -1.78 -8.04 14.29
C ARG A 399 -1.21 -9.46 14.35
N ASN A 400 -0.27 -9.77 13.47
CA ASN A 400 0.22 -11.14 13.32
C ASN A 400 0.82 -11.72 14.62
N ALA A 401 1.41 -10.89 15.48
CA ALA A 401 1.97 -11.31 16.77
C ALA A 401 0.91 -11.65 17.85
N MET A 402 -0.38 -11.43 17.58
CA MET A 402 -1.47 -11.86 18.46
C MET A 402 -1.95 -13.29 18.17
N ASN A 403 -1.50 -13.92 17.08
CA ASN A 403 -1.75 -15.34 16.87
C ASN A 403 -0.96 -16.17 17.90
N SER A 404 -1.63 -17.07 18.61
CA SER A 404 -0.96 -18.02 19.51
C SER A 404 -1.76 -19.30 19.66
N GLU A 405 -1.10 -20.40 20.03
CA GLU A 405 -1.77 -21.67 20.34
C GLU A 405 -2.73 -21.54 21.53
N GLN A 406 -2.37 -20.71 22.51
CA GLN A 406 -3.14 -20.54 23.74
C GLN A 406 -4.43 -19.75 23.51
N GLN A 407 -4.43 -18.76 22.61
CA GLN A 407 -5.55 -17.83 22.42
C GLN A 407 -6.29 -18.02 21.09
N GLY A 408 -5.65 -18.68 20.12
CA GLY A 408 -6.15 -18.94 18.78
C GLY A 408 -5.71 -17.89 17.75
N SER A 409 -6.18 -18.08 16.53
CA SER A 409 -5.97 -17.18 15.40
C SER A 409 -6.80 -15.89 15.53
N VAL A 410 -6.25 -14.78 15.06
CA VAL A 410 -6.97 -13.49 14.93
C VAL A 410 -7.45 -13.25 13.50
N ARG A 411 -8.46 -12.38 13.35
CA ARG A 411 -9.09 -12.04 12.07
C ARG A 411 -8.51 -10.75 11.48
N GLY A 412 -8.34 -10.71 10.16
CA GLY A 412 -7.88 -9.54 9.41
C GLY A 412 -6.48 -9.71 8.78
N SER A 413 -6.04 -8.69 8.04
CA SER A 413 -4.76 -8.74 7.31
C SER A 413 -3.57 -8.96 8.25
N PRO A 414 -2.63 -9.87 7.92
CA PRO A 414 -1.55 -10.29 8.81
C PRO A 414 -0.40 -9.28 8.81
N TRP A 415 -0.66 -8.08 9.34
CA TRP A 415 0.33 -7.03 9.47
C TRP A 415 1.41 -7.39 10.49
N TYR A 416 2.66 -7.08 10.15
CA TYR A 416 3.78 -7.03 11.07
C TYR A 416 3.92 -5.59 11.56
N ILE A 417 5.14 -5.09 11.66
CA ILE A 417 5.45 -3.79 12.28
C ILE A 417 5.38 -2.60 11.30
N GLY A 418 5.08 -2.84 10.02
CA GLY A 418 5.15 -1.83 8.96
C GLY A 418 3.82 -1.19 8.57
N ALA A 419 2.71 -1.46 9.27
CA ALA A 419 1.41 -0.84 8.98
C ALA A 419 1.28 0.54 9.66
N ILE A 420 2.32 1.35 9.50
CA ILE A 420 2.50 2.69 10.02
C ILE A 420 3.37 3.49 9.05
N GLY A 421 3.24 4.81 9.03
CA GLY A 421 4.16 5.69 8.31
C GLY A 421 4.03 7.13 8.80
N ASN A 422 5.07 7.94 8.62
CA ASN A 422 5.10 9.33 9.06
C ASN A 422 5.29 10.27 7.87
N ALA A 423 4.44 11.27 7.76
CA ALA A 423 4.48 12.20 6.64
C ALA A 423 4.12 13.61 7.06
N ARG A 424 4.51 14.57 6.23
CA ARG A 424 4.03 15.94 6.28
C ARG A 424 2.76 16.03 5.46
N TRP A 425 1.69 16.55 6.04
CA TRP A 425 0.38 16.65 5.40
C TRP A 425 -0.02 18.11 5.30
N THR A 426 -0.44 18.53 4.11
CA THR A 426 -0.87 19.91 3.84
C THR A 426 -2.31 19.91 3.36
N GLY A 427 -3.11 20.81 3.95
CA GLY A 427 -4.55 20.85 3.77
C GLY A 427 -5.18 22.09 4.39
N VAL A 428 -6.49 22.05 4.58
CA VAL A 428 -7.26 23.08 5.27
C VAL A 428 -7.87 22.50 6.54
N LYS A 429 -8.03 23.31 7.58
CA LYS A 429 -8.64 22.85 8.83
C LYS A 429 -10.09 22.45 8.60
N LEU A 430 -10.48 21.29 9.11
CA LEU A 430 -11.87 20.85 9.09
C LEU A 430 -12.76 21.83 9.85
N ARG A 431 -12.30 22.34 11.00
CA ARG A 431 -12.99 23.37 11.79
C ARG A 431 -13.40 24.56 10.93
N ASP A 432 -12.43 25.20 10.26
CA ASP A 432 -12.67 26.42 9.49
C ASP A 432 -13.71 26.19 8.38
N VAL A 433 -13.72 24.99 7.78
CA VAL A 433 -14.72 24.59 6.77
C VAL A 433 -16.11 24.42 7.40
N LEU A 434 -16.23 23.74 8.55
CA LEU A 434 -17.51 23.55 9.23
C LEU A 434 -18.10 24.88 9.75
N GLU A 435 -17.26 25.74 10.34
CA GLU A 435 -17.65 27.07 10.82
C GLU A 435 -18.18 27.97 9.70
N SER A 436 -17.58 27.89 8.49
CA SER A 436 -18.02 28.69 7.34
C SER A 436 -19.46 28.40 6.90
N PHE A 437 -19.99 27.22 7.24
CA PHE A 437 -21.35 26.79 6.97
C PHE A 437 -22.25 26.79 8.22
N GLY A 438 -21.72 27.24 9.38
CA GLY A 438 -22.44 27.25 10.66
C GLY A 438 -22.73 25.86 11.24
N LEU A 439 -21.92 24.86 10.88
CA LEU A 439 -22.11 23.46 11.29
C LEU A 439 -21.30 23.06 12.53
N ASP A 440 -20.58 24.01 13.14
CA ASP A 440 -19.71 23.81 14.30
C ASP A 440 -20.45 23.59 15.63
N LYS A 441 -21.77 23.77 15.65
CA LYS A 441 -22.62 23.68 16.86
C LYS A 441 -23.77 22.71 16.73
N GLU A 442 -23.77 21.91 15.67
CA GLU A 442 -24.82 20.96 15.38
C GLU A 442 -24.24 19.54 15.46
N GLY A 443 -24.99 18.57 15.95
CA GLY A 443 -24.50 17.19 16.04
C GLY A 443 -23.54 16.91 17.21
N GLU A 444 -23.21 15.63 17.35
CA GLU A 444 -22.21 15.13 18.29
C GLU A 444 -20.98 14.53 17.56
N TYR A 445 -21.14 14.22 16.27
CA TYR A 445 -20.14 13.54 15.45
C TYR A 445 -20.03 14.19 14.07
N VAL A 446 -18.85 14.03 13.47
CA VAL A 446 -18.62 14.31 12.05
C VAL A 446 -18.31 13.00 11.35
N GLN A 447 -19.15 12.65 10.38
CA GLN A 447 -19.04 11.46 9.55
C GLN A 447 -18.32 11.82 8.25
N PHE A 448 -17.47 10.92 7.79
CA PHE A 448 -16.72 11.04 6.55
C PHE A 448 -17.02 9.83 5.67
N PHE A 449 -17.28 10.06 4.39
CA PHE A 449 -17.46 9.00 3.40
C PHE A 449 -16.53 9.19 2.21
N GLY A 450 -15.86 8.13 1.78
CA GLY A 450 -15.02 8.08 0.59
C GLY A 450 -15.79 7.80 -0.69
N LEU A 451 -15.12 7.92 -1.83
CA LEU A 451 -15.61 7.52 -3.16
C LEU A 451 -15.50 6.01 -3.41
N ASP A 452 -14.75 5.29 -2.57
CA ASP A 452 -14.62 3.84 -2.66
C ASP A 452 -15.88 3.18 -2.09
N CYS A 453 -16.79 2.84 -3.00
CA CYS A 453 -18.11 2.33 -2.68
C CYS A 453 -18.43 1.02 -3.41
N GLU A 454 -19.19 0.16 -2.74
CA GLU A 454 -19.87 -0.98 -3.37
C GLU A 454 -21.09 -0.52 -4.18
N THR A 455 -21.79 0.49 -3.65
CA THR A 455 -22.95 1.15 -4.26
C THR A 455 -22.97 2.61 -3.80
N PRO A 456 -23.70 3.53 -4.45
CA PRO A 456 -23.79 4.93 -4.02
C PRO A 456 -24.22 5.15 -2.55
N LYS A 457 -24.83 4.14 -1.91
CA LYS A 457 -25.26 4.18 -0.50
C LYS A 457 -24.33 3.43 0.47
N ARG A 458 -23.25 2.80 -0.02
CA ARG A 458 -22.34 1.95 0.78
C ARG A 458 -20.90 2.20 0.39
N CYS A 459 -20.37 3.27 0.96
CA CYS A 459 -18.99 3.70 0.78
C CYS A 459 -18.20 3.44 2.05
N TYR A 460 -16.87 3.35 1.92
CA TYR A 460 -16.01 3.46 3.08
C TYR A 460 -16.38 4.71 3.86
N GLY A 461 -16.61 4.55 5.16
CA GLY A 461 -17.00 5.66 6.01
C GLY A 461 -16.56 5.45 7.44
N ALA A 462 -16.33 6.54 8.14
CA ALA A 462 -15.96 6.58 9.54
C ALA A 462 -16.46 7.88 10.17
N SER A 463 -16.42 7.97 11.49
CA SER A 463 -16.74 9.22 12.20
C SER A 463 -15.80 9.48 13.36
N ILE A 464 -15.69 10.76 13.71
CA ILE A 464 -15.01 11.24 14.91
C ILE A 464 -15.98 12.12 15.70
N PRO A 465 -15.79 12.26 17.03
CA PRO A 465 -16.54 13.24 17.80
C PRO A 465 -16.38 14.65 17.25
N LEU A 466 -17.44 15.45 17.31
CA LEU A 466 -17.44 16.84 16.82
C LEU A 466 -16.35 17.67 17.51
N GLU A 467 -16.15 17.50 18.81
CA GLU A 467 -15.07 18.16 19.56
C GLU A 467 -13.69 17.92 18.92
N LYS A 468 -13.40 16.68 18.49
CA LYS A 468 -12.15 16.37 17.79
C LYS A 468 -12.11 17.01 16.40
N ALA A 469 -13.22 17.00 15.68
CA ALA A 469 -13.32 17.62 14.35
C ALA A 469 -13.08 19.14 14.39
N LEU A 470 -13.45 19.80 15.49
CA LEU A 470 -13.23 21.22 15.75
C LEU A 470 -11.85 21.53 16.36
N SER A 471 -10.97 20.54 16.50
CA SER A 471 -9.59 20.81 16.90
C SER A 471 -8.78 21.48 15.77
N ASP A 472 -7.71 22.18 16.15
CA ASP A 472 -6.82 22.90 15.21
C ASP A 472 -5.98 21.99 14.29
N ASP A 473 -6.05 20.66 14.47
CA ASP A 473 -5.15 19.69 13.85
C ASP A 473 -5.85 18.73 12.87
N VAL A 474 -7.18 18.68 12.83
CA VAL A 474 -7.90 17.83 11.87
C VAL A 474 -7.96 18.56 10.52
N LEU A 475 -7.40 17.94 9.48
CA LEU A 475 -7.23 18.56 8.18
C LEU A 475 -7.98 17.80 7.08
N ILE A 476 -8.57 18.55 6.15
CA ILE A 476 -8.90 18.08 4.80
C ILE A 476 -7.65 18.29 3.96
N VAL A 477 -6.98 17.20 3.62
CA VAL A 477 -5.62 17.18 3.05
C VAL A 477 -5.67 16.95 1.55
N TYR A 478 -4.84 17.70 0.81
CA TYR A 478 -4.61 17.53 -0.64
C TYR A 478 -3.14 17.24 -0.98
N GLU A 479 -2.23 17.37 -0.02
CA GLU A 479 -0.79 17.21 -0.20
C GLU A 479 -0.16 16.33 0.89
N MET A 480 0.80 15.50 0.49
CA MET A 480 1.59 14.61 1.33
C MET A 480 3.07 14.72 0.93
N ASN A 481 3.93 15.04 1.90
CA ASN A 481 5.35 15.32 1.72
C ASN A 481 5.64 16.40 0.66
N ASN A 482 4.84 17.47 0.64
CA ASN A 482 4.92 18.59 -0.31
C ASN A 482 4.62 18.23 -1.78
N GLU A 483 4.05 17.05 -2.03
CA GLU A 483 3.51 16.63 -3.32
C GLU A 483 2.01 16.39 -3.19
N LEU A 484 1.26 16.46 -4.29
CA LEU A 484 -0.15 16.09 -4.29
C LEU A 484 -0.31 14.65 -3.77
N LEU A 485 -1.44 14.39 -3.10
CA LEU A 485 -1.78 13.04 -2.70
C LEU A 485 -1.68 12.09 -3.89
N THR A 486 -1.10 10.90 -3.68
CA THR A 486 -1.19 9.83 -4.68
C THR A 486 -2.58 9.23 -4.65
N ARG A 487 -2.93 8.50 -5.72
CA ARG A 487 -4.20 7.78 -5.78
C ARG A 487 -4.37 6.77 -4.64
N ASP A 488 -3.32 6.06 -4.22
CA ASP A 488 -3.40 5.12 -3.09
C ASP A 488 -3.61 5.81 -1.73
N HIS A 489 -3.18 7.07 -1.60
CA HIS A 489 -3.26 7.83 -0.35
C HIS A 489 -4.42 8.82 -0.31
N GLY A 490 -5.32 8.79 -1.30
CA GLY A 490 -6.61 9.48 -1.25
C GLY A 490 -6.77 10.66 -2.18
N TYR A 491 -6.00 10.76 -3.27
CA TYR A 491 -6.22 11.81 -4.27
C TYR A 491 -7.70 11.91 -4.70
N PRO A 492 -8.30 13.12 -4.78
CA PRO A 492 -7.66 14.42 -4.56
C PRO A 492 -7.66 14.88 -3.10
N LEU A 493 -8.58 14.37 -2.28
CA LEU A 493 -8.74 14.77 -0.88
C LEU A 493 -8.86 13.57 0.05
N ARG A 494 -8.24 13.67 1.22
CA ARG A 494 -8.50 12.79 2.37
C ARG A 494 -8.75 13.60 3.62
N ILE A 495 -9.41 13.01 4.61
CA ILE A 495 -9.33 13.53 5.97
C ILE A 495 -8.08 12.97 6.65
N LEU A 496 -7.41 13.81 7.45
CA LEU A 496 -6.35 13.44 8.37
C LEU A 496 -6.83 13.76 9.79
N VAL A 497 -6.80 12.74 10.66
CA VAL A 497 -7.16 12.86 12.07
C VAL A 497 -5.95 12.49 12.93
N PRO A 498 -5.11 13.46 13.33
CA PRO A 498 -3.88 13.17 14.08
C PRO A 498 -4.13 12.53 15.45
N GLY A 499 -3.28 11.56 15.80
CA GLY A 499 -3.35 10.81 17.07
C GLY A 499 -4.43 9.73 17.13
N THR A 500 -5.21 9.57 16.06
CA THR A 500 -6.30 8.59 15.93
C THR A 500 -5.86 7.41 15.05
N ILE A 501 -6.49 6.25 15.20
CA ILE A 501 -6.25 5.11 14.30
C ILE A 501 -6.52 5.52 12.83
N GLY A 502 -5.72 4.97 11.91
CA GLY A 502 -5.76 5.35 10.49
C GLY A 502 -7.12 5.13 9.81
N ALA A 503 -7.99 4.28 10.35
CA ALA A 503 -9.34 4.04 9.84
C ALA A 503 -10.23 5.30 9.84
N ARG A 504 -10.00 6.25 10.75
CA ARG A 504 -10.79 7.50 10.80
C ARG A 504 -10.30 8.55 9.79
N SER A 505 -9.11 8.33 9.21
CA SER A 505 -8.54 9.17 8.16
C SER A 505 -9.00 8.71 6.76
N VAL A 506 -10.31 8.80 6.50
CA VAL A 506 -10.98 8.45 5.25
C VAL A 506 -10.28 9.06 4.02
N LYS A 507 -9.98 8.20 3.04
CA LYS A 507 -9.38 8.56 1.75
C LYS A 507 -10.45 8.81 0.70
N TRP A 508 -10.07 9.47 -0.40
CA TRP A 508 -10.96 9.76 -1.52
C TRP A 508 -12.25 10.43 -1.06
N LEU A 509 -12.11 11.41 -0.16
CA LEU A 509 -13.20 12.02 0.59
C LEU A 509 -14.28 12.53 -0.38
N ASN A 510 -15.53 12.22 -0.09
CA ASN A 510 -16.68 12.60 -0.92
C ASN A 510 -17.72 13.38 -0.13
N ARG A 511 -17.98 12.97 1.12
CA ARG A 511 -18.99 13.61 1.96
C ARG A 511 -18.48 13.81 3.38
N ILE A 512 -18.82 14.96 3.96
CA ILE A 512 -18.66 15.30 5.37
C ILE A 512 -20.06 15.59 5.91
N ILE A 513 -20.50 14.82 6.91
CA ILE A 513 -21.86 14.92 7.45
C ILE A 513 -21.77 15.15 8.95
N VAL A 514 -22.30 16.27 9.42
CA VAL A 514 -22.47 16.56 10.84
C VAL A 514 -23.75 15.91 11.34
N SER A 515 -23.67 15.11 12.41
CA SER A 515 -24.78 14.25 12.87
C SER A 515 -24.74 13.99 14.37
N ASP A 516 -25.90 13.73 14.98
CA ASP A 516 -26.02 13.26 16.37
C ASP A 516 -25.56 11.80 16.56
N LYS A 517 -25.18 11.11 15.47
CA LYS A 517 -24.80 9.69 15.51
C LYS A 517 -23.47 9.44 14.80
N GLU A 518 -22.77 8.41 15.25
CA GLU A 518 -21.65 7.84 14.50
C GLU A 518 -22.08 7.40 13.09
N ALA A 519 -21.10 7.30 12.19
CA ALA A 519 -21.35 6.85 10.82
C ALA A 519 -21.97 5.44 10.80
N ASP A 520 -23.04 5.27 10.02
CA ASP A 520 -23.70 3.97 9.79
C ASP A 520 -22.95 3.13 8.74
N SER A 521 -21.62 3.10 8.82
CA SER A 521 -20.78 2.27 7.97
C SER A 521 -20.41 0.97 8.70
N HIS A 522 -20.16 -0.10 7.93
CA HIS A 522 -19.69 -1.36 8.50
C HIS A 522 -18.41 -1.17 9.34
N TRP A 523 -17.45 -0.38 8.83
CA TRP A 523 -16.18 -0.16 9.50
C TRP A 523 -16.25 0.72 10.75
N GLN A 524 -17.31 1.52 10.92
CA GLN A 524 -17.52 2.25 12.18
C GLN A 524 -18.27 1.39 13.19
N LYS A 525 -19.31 0.65 12.75
CA LYS A 525 -20.20 -0.10 13.64
C LYS A 525 -19.65 -1.45 14.07
N PHE A 526 -19.15 -2.25 13.13
CA PHE A 526 -18.87 -3.68 13.34
C PHE A 526 -17.37 -4.03 13.31
N ASP A 527 -16.50 -3.08 12.96
CA ASP A 527 -15.04 -3.27 12.92
C ASP A 527 -14.33 -2.16 13.73
N TYR A 528 -13.01 -2.28 13.88
CA TYR A 528 -12.17 -1.33 14.60
C TYR A 528 -12.66 -1.06 16.03
N LYS A 529 -12.98 -2.14 16.75
CA LYS A 529 -13.31 -2.17 18.18
C LYS A 529 -12.46 -3.21 18.89
N VAL A 530 -12.14 -2.99 20.17
CA VAL A 530 -11.50 -4.02 20.99
C VAL A 530 -12.62 -4.85 21.63
N LEU A 531 -12.74 -6.10 21.22
CA LEU A 531 -13.74 -7.01 21.76
C LEU A 531 -13.21 -7.71 23.02
N PRO A 532 -14.09 -8.14 23.95
CA PRO A 532 -13.68 -8.90 25.13
C PRO A 532 -12.82 -10.12 24.77
N LEU A 533 -11.82 -10.44 25.60
CA LEU A 533 -10.88 -11.54 25.37
C LEU A 533 -11.57 -12.91 25.23
N SER A 534 -12.73 -13.10 25.85
CA SER A 534 -13.55 -14.32 25.75
C SER A 534 -14.31 -14.45 24.42
N THR A 535 -14.31 -13.42 23.57
CA THR A 535 -15.06 -13.40 22.32
C THR A 535 -14.50 -14.41 21.32
N LYS A 536 -15.30 -15.43 20.99
CA LYS A 536 -15.02 -16.38 19.89
C LYS A 536 -15.85 -16.12 18.65
N GLN A 537 -17.03 -15.51 18.81
CA GLN A 537 -17.97 -15.21 17.73
C GLN A 537 -18.29 -13.71 17.76
N PRO A 538 -17.56 -12.87 17.01
CA PRO A 538 -17.74 -11.41 17.00
C PRO A 538 -19.18 -11.00 16.72
N GLN A 539 -19.87 -11.72 15.84
CA GLN A 539 -21.26 -11.49 15.44
C GLN A 539 -22.28 -11.56 16.59
N LYS A 540 -21.91 -12.12 17.75
CA LYS A 540 -22.74 -12.20 18.95
C LYS A 540 -22.49 -11.06 19.94
N ILE A 541 -21.53 -10.18 19.65
CA ILE A 541 -21.23 -9.03 20.49
C ILE A 541 -22.24 -7.93 20.23
N ASP A 542 -22.65 -7.27 21.30
CA ASP A 542 -23.37 -6.00 21.22
C ASP A 542 -22.41 -4.90 20.77
N PHE A 543 -22.41 -4.65 19.47
CA PHE A 543 -21.58 -3.62 18.85
C PHE A 543 -22.07 -2.21 19.15
N ASP A 544 -23.34 -2.01 19.51
CA ASP A 544 -23.88 -0.67 19.79
C ASP A 544 -23.31 -0.14 21.11
N ASN A 545 -23.06 -1.03 22.09
CA ASN A 545 -22.45 -0.68 23.37
C ASN A 545 -20.92 -0.87 23.43
N THR A 546 -20.29 -1.28 22.32
CA THR A 546 -18.83 -1.37 22.24
C THR A 546 -18.28 -0.09 21.59
N PRO A 547 -17.37 0.66 22.21
CA PRO A 547 -16.88 1.92 21.63
C PRO A 547 -16.01 1.69 20.38
N ALA A 548 -16.19 2.53 19.38
CA ALA A 548 -15.32 2.57 18.21
C ALA A 548 -13.93 3.09 18.60
N LEU A 549 -12.87 2.46 18.10
CA LEU A 549 -11.50 2.93 18.35
C LEU A 549 -11.30 4.33 17.76
N GLN A 550 -10.86 5.25 18.60
CA GLN A 550 -10.47 6.61 18.22
C GLN A 550 -8.95 6.74 18.37
N GLU A 551 -8.48 7.21 19.51
CA GLU A 551 -7.04 7.40 19.75
C GLU A 551 -6.24 6.10 19.65
N ALA A 552 -5.04 6.17 19.06
CA ALA A 552 -4.10 5.07 19.07
C ALA A 552 -3.45 4.90 20.46
N ASN A 553 -3.01 3.69 20.80
CA ASN A 553 -2.25 3.44 22.02
C ASN A 553 -0.75 3.73 21.82
N VAL A 554 -0.01 3.85 22.93
CA VAL A 554 1.45 3.87 22.89
C VAL A 554 1.97 2.59 22.27
N ASN A 555 2.92 2.69 21.34
CA ASN A 555 3.47 1.56 20.59
C ASN A 555 4.93 1.81 20.23
N SER A 556 5.69 0.74 20.07
CA SER A 556 7.07 0.76 19.56
C SER A 556 7.40 -0.57 18.89
N ALA A 557 8.35 -0.54 17.96
CA ALA A 557 8.88 -1.73 17.31
C ALA A 557 10.35 -1.56 16.94
N ILE A 558 11.04 -2.70 16.88
CA ILE A 558 12.43 -2.83 16.45
C ILE A 558 12.42 -3.08 14.95
N CYS A 559 13.09 -2.21 14.19
CA CYS A 559 13.07 -2.21 12.73
C CYS A 559 14.45 -2.45 12.11
N TYR A 560 15.51 -2.40 12.91
CA TYR A 560 16.86 -2.76 12.51
C TYR A 560 17.58 -3.45 13.69
N PRO A 561 18.26 -4.58 13.47
CA PRO A 561 18.36 -5.34 12.22
C PRO A 561 17.00 -5.94 11.80
N ALA A 562 16.80 -6.14 10.50
CA ALA A 562 15.57 -6.69 9.95
C ALA A 562 15.87 -7.72 8.85
N SER A 563 14.95 -8.65 8.65
CA SER A 563 15.01 -9.57 7.52
C SER A 563 14.31 -9.01 6.28
N ASN A 564 14.75 -9.48 5.12
CA ASN A 564 14.06 -9.32 3.84
C ASN A 564 12.92 -10.33 3.63
N GLU A 565 12.80 -11.34 4.50
CA GLU A 565 11.72 -12.31 4.50
C GLU A 565 10.60 -11.90 5.47
N ASP A 566 9.37 -12.27 5.15
CA ASP A 566 8.21 -12.04 6.02
C ASP A 566 8.44 -12.63 7.42
N GLY A 567 8.25 -11.79 8.44
CA GLY A 567 8.70 -12.01 9.83
C GLY A 567 8.23 -13.29 10.53
N ASN A 568 7.25 -14.05 9.99
CA ASN A 568 6.86 -15.35 10.56
C ASN A 568 7.84 -16.48 10.23
N LYS A 569 8.66 -16.36 9.18
CA LYS A 569 9.56 -17.46 8.81
C LYS A 569 10.82 -17.51 9.66
N ILE A 570 11.20 -16.39 10.27
CA ILE A 570 12.51 -16.27 10.92
C ILE A 570 12.34 -16.21 12.43
N LYS A 571 12.61 -17.35 13.06
CA LYS A 571 12.64 -17.48 14.52
C LYS A 571 13.91 -16.84 15.13
N ILE A 572 15.01 -16.81 14.38
CA ILE A 572 16.29 -16.23 14.81
C ILE A 572 16.89 -15.43 13.66
N LEU A 573 17.10 -14.13 13.87
CA LEU A 573 17.74 -13.24 12.91
C LEU A 573 19.26 -13.39 13.05
N SER A 574 19.90 -13.97 12.03
CA SER A 574 21.36 -13.96 11.91
C SER A 574 21.82 -12.58 11.46
N VAL A 575 22.65 -11.93 12.26
CA VAL A 575 23.10 -10.56 12.03
C VAL A 575 24.59 -10.56 11.73
N GLN A 576 24.94 -9.89 10.62
CA GLN A 576 26.30 -9.51 10.30
C GLN A 576 26.43 -8.01 10.58
N PRO A 577 27.24 -7.59 11.57
CA PRO A 577 27.48 -6.18 11.83
C PRO A 577 28.02 -5.50 10.56
N ASN A 578 27.58 -4.27 10.30
CA ASN A 578 28.08 -3.50 9.16
C ASN A 578 29.48 -2.92 9.48
N ASP A 579 30.14 -2.31 8.48
CA ASP A 579 31.50 -1.77 8.65
C ASP A 579 31.60 -0.71 9.77
N GLU A 580 30.55 0.07 9.99
CA GLU A 580 30.48 1.09 11.04
C GLU A 580 30.31 0.46 12.42
N ASP A 581 29.46 -0.56 12.55
CA ASP A 581 29.29 -1.35 13.77
C ASP A 581 30.61 -2.02 14.19
N ILE A 582 31.33 -2.61 13.22
CA ILE A 582 32.63 -3.25 13.42
C ILE A 582 33.66 -2.21 13.87
N LYS A 583 33.75 -1.07 13.17
CA LYS A 583 34.70 -0.01 13.48
C LYS A 583 34.48 0.56 14.89
N ASN A 584 33.24 0.70 15.30
CA ASN A 584 32.86 1.27 16.60
C ASN A 584 32.73 0.21 17.71
N LYS A 585 32.95 -1.08 17.41
CA LYS A 585 32.77 -2.23 18.32
C LYS A 585 31.40 -2.24 19.01
N LYS A 586 30.33 -1.87 18.27
CA LYS A 586 28.95 -1.76 18.78
C LYS A 586 27.95 -2.21 17.72
N LEU A 587 26.94 -2.99 18.10
CA LEU A 587 25.84 -3.37 17.22
C LEU A 587 24.71 -2.34 17.31
N THR A 588 24.34 -1.77 16.17
CA THR A 588 23.25 -0.79 16.11
C THR A 588 21.88 -1.46 16.04
N ILE A 589 20.97 -1.03 16.92
CA ILE A 589 19.56 -1.41 16.95
C ILE A 589 18.72 -0.15 16.75
N LYS A 590 17.72 -0.17 15.86
CA LYS A 590 16.86 0.98 15.59
C LYS A 590 15.40 0.61 15.53
N GLY A 591 14.54 1.58 15.75
CA GLY A 591 13.10 1.40 15.64
C GLY A 591 12.32 2.70 15.66
N TYR A 592 11.01 2.57 15.79
CA TYR A 592 10.09 3.69 15.96
C TYR A 592 9.32 3.57 17.28
N ALA A 593 8.77 4.70 17.74
CA ALA A 593 7.74 4.75 18.78
C ALA A 593 6.71 5.85 18.48
N LEU A 594 5.46 5.63 18.87
CA LEU A 594 4.34 6.56 18.68
C LEU A 594 3.31 6.37 19.80
N SER A 595 2.62 7.43 20.20
CA SER A 595 1.39 7.34 21.01
C SER A 595 0.29 8.15 20.34
N GLY A 596 -0.96 7.76 20.54
CA GLY A 596 -2.12 8.52 20.06
C GLY A 596 -2.42 9.74 20.92
N GLY A 597 -3.51 10.44 20.61
CA GLY A 597 -4.01 11.59 21.38
C GLY A 597 -3.03 12.75 21.54
N GLY A 598 -1.95 12.78 20.75
CA GLY A 598 -0.94 13.85 20.78
C GLY A 598 0.03 13.73 21.95
N ARG A 599 0.02 12.60 22.66
CA ARG A 599 0.93 12.30 23.76
C ARG A 599 2.32 12.03 23.21
N GLN A 600 3.29 12.83 23.64
CA GLN A 600 4.68 12.65 23.24
C GLN A 600 5.26 11.39 23.88
N ILE A 601 6.16 10.71 23.17
CA ILE A 601 6.97 9.64 23.76
C ILE A 601 8.01 10.28 24.68
N GLN A 602 7.96 9.93 25.97
CA GLN A 602 8.88 10.43 26.98
C GLN A 602 10.20 9.65 26.95
N ASN A 603 10.13 8.33 26.80
CA ASN A 603 11.30 7.47 26.68
C ASN A 603 10.99 6.19 25.91
N VAL A 604 12.04 5.62 25.32
CA VAL A 604 12.04 4.27 24.77
C VAL A 604 13.19 3.51 25.41
N GLN A 605 12.88 2.31 25.89
CA GLN A 605 13.83 1.42 26.53
C GLN A 605 13.96 0.13 25.75
N ILE A 606 15.16 -0.43 25.78
CA ILE A 606 15.48 -1.73 25.21
C ILE A 606 16.00 -2.66 26.30
N SER A 607 15.73 -3.95 26.16
CA SER A 607 16.25 -4.99 27.04
C SER A 607 16.84 -6.11 26.19
N LEU A 608 17.97 -6.66 26.65
CA LEU A 608 18.72 -7.75 26.01
C LEU A 608 18.51 -9.10 26.73
N ASP A 609 17.69 -9.11 27.78
CA ASP A 609 17.47 -10.25 28.67
C ASP A 609 15.97 -10.49 28.95
N HIS A 610 15.13 -10.16 27.95
CA HIS A 610 13.68 -10.33 27.99
C HIS A 610 12.98 -9.54 29.10
N GLY A 611 13.40 -8.29 29.30
CA GLY A 611 12.75 -7.32 30.18
C GLY A 611 13.20 -7.33 31.63
N LYS A 612 14.29 -8.04 31.98
CA LYS A 612 14.83 -8.04 33.36
C LYS A 612 15.66 -6.77 33.63
N THR A 613 16.47 -6.35 32.66
CA THR A 613 17.24 -5.10 32.69
C THR A 613 16.88 -4.24 31.48
N TRP A 614 16.94 -2.91 31.67
CA TRP A 614 16.49 -1.93 30.68
C TRP A 614 17.52 -0.84 30.46
N TYR A 615 17.77 -0.50 29.21
CA TYR A 615 18.69 0.53 28.77
C TYR A 615 17.93 1.63 28.04
N GLN A 616 18.30 2.89 28.29
CA GLN A 616 17.72 4.04 27.60
C GLN A 616 18.27 4.13 26.18
N THR A 617 17.41 4.55 25.25
CA THR A 617 17.75 4.73 23.84
C THR A 617 17.95 6.20 23.48
N GLU A 618 18.66 6.44 22.38
CA GLU A 618 18.81 7.76 21.78
C GLU A 618 17.57 8.06 20.92
N LEU A 619 16.95 9.22 21.10
CA LEU A 619 15.68 9.57 20.43
C LEU A 619 15.89 10.66 19.38
N GLU A 620 15.43 10.41 18.17
CA GLU A 620 15.25 11.40 17.11
C GLU A 620 13.78 11.82 17.07
N GLN A 621 13.50 13.06 17.51
CA GLN A 621 12.14 13.57 17.62
C GLN A 621 12.01 14.99 17.05
N LEU A 622 10.87 15.25 16.42
CA LEU A 622 10.49 16.59 16.00
C LEU A 622 9.93 17.37 17.20
N ALA A 623 10.37 18.63 17.37
CA ALA A 623 9.77 19.53 18.34
C ALA A 623 8.30 19.79 17.95
N GLN A 624 7.38 19.46 18.85
CA GLN A 624 5.94 19.59 18.66
C GLN A 624 5.31 20.19 19.93
N PRO A 625 4.20 20.92 19.83
CA PRO A 625 3.54 21.46 21.01
C PRO A 625 3.05 20.36 21.96
N TYR A 626 2.95 20.70 23.25
CA TYR A 626 2.40 19.80 24.27
C TYR A 626 1.01 19.30 23.86
N MET A 627 0.76 17.99 24.02
CA MET A 627 -0.47 17.30 23.59
C MET A 627 -0.77 17.39 22.09
N ARG A 628 0.23 17.74 21.27
CA ARG A 628 0.15 17.78 19.81
C ARG A 628 1.36 17.12 19.15
N ALA A 629 1.90 16.08 19.81
CA ALA A 629 2.97 15.25 19.26
C ALA A 629 2.36 14.19 18.32
N TRP A 630 2.17 14.56 17.06
CA TRP A 630 1.50 13.74 16.05
C TRP A 630 2.47 12.85 15.26
N ALA A 631 3.70 13.33 15.07
CA ALA A 631 4.76 12.55 14.43
C ALA A 631 5.24 11.44 15.36
N TRP A 632 5.67 10.32 14.78
CA TRP A 632 6.42 9.31 15.52
C TRP A 632 7.78 9.87 16.00
N ILE A 633 8.49 9.09 16.79
CA ILE A 633 9.92 9.26 16.99
C ILE A 633 10.66 8.06 16.42
N LEU A 634 11.89 8.28 15.97
CA LEU A 634 12.82 7.20 15.71
C LEU A 634 13.76 7.07 16.90
N TRP A 635 14.21 5.86 17.18
CA TRP A 635 15.14 5.62 18.29
C TRP A 635 16.27 4.69 17.87
N THR A 636 17.43 4.88 18.49
CA THR A 636 18.64 4.09 18.26
C THR A 636 19.23 3.64 19.59
N TYR A 637 19.76 2.41 19.62
CA TYR A 637 20.57 1.91 20.71
C TYR A 637 21.78 1.18 20.16
N HIS A 638 22.91 1.31 20.83
CA HIS A 638 24.16 0.66 20.43
C HIS A 638 24.58 -0.35 21.50
N ILE A 639 24.51 -1.64 21.19
CA ILE A 639 24.94 -2.71 22.08
C ILE A 639 26.46 -2.86 21.95
N PRO A 640 27.27 -2.63 23.00
CA PRO A 640 28.70 -2.93 22.96
C PRO A 640 28.94 -4.40 22.63
N PHE A 641 29.90 -4.72 21.75
CA PHE A 641 30.15 -6.11 21.37
C PHE A 641 30.45 -7.03 22.55
N ASN A 642 31.08 -6.50 23.61
CA ASN A 642 31.37 -7.24 24.84
C ASN A 642 30.12 -7.65 25.63
N ASP A 643 29.00 -6.96 25.42
CA ASP A 643 27.74 -7.21 26.10
C ASP A 643 26.82 -8.15 25.28
N ILE A 644 27.26 -8.55 24.08
CA ILE A 644 26.49 -9.41 23.19
C ILE A 644 26.62 -10.86 23.65
N PRO A 645 25.50 -11.54 23.96
CA PRO A 645 25.51 -12.96 24.25
C PRO A 645 26.05 -13.79 23.08
N SER A 646 26.87 -14.81 23.38
CA SER A 646 27.38 -15.76 22.38
C SER A 646 26.31 -16.70 21.83
N GLN A 647 25.21 -16.87 22.57
CA GLN A 647 24.05 -17.66 22.17
C GLN A 647 22.94 -16.74 21.64
N PRO A 648 21.99 -17.26 20.84
CA PRO A 648 20.82 -16.49 20.45
C PRO A 648 20.11 -15.86 21.64
N PHE A 649 19.77 -14.58 21.56
CA PHE A 649 19.20 -13.82 22.66
C PHE A 649 18.02 -12.95 22.21
N ASP A 650 17.08 -12.75 23.12
CA ASP A 650 15.88 -11.95 22.89
C ASP A 650 16.13 -10.48 23.18
N ILE A 651 15.83 -9.63 22.21
CA ILE A 651 15.77 -8.19 22.36
C ILE A 651 14.31 -7.77 22.40
N VAL A 652 13.93 -6.98 23.41
CA VAL A 652 12.61 -6.35 23.50
C VAL A 652 12.72 -4.84 23.60
N CYS A 653 11.76 -4.12 23.02
CA CYS A 653 11.61 -2.68 23.21
C CYS A 653 10.25 -2.31 23.80
N ARG A 654 10.23 -1.22 24.57
CA ARG A 654 9.00 -0.58 25.07
C ARG A 654 9.12 0.93 25.09
N ALA A 655 8.03 1.61 24.82
CA ALA A 655 7.90 3.06 24.94
C ALA A 655 6.97 3.44 26.11
N MET A 656 7.22 4.63 26.66
CA MET A 656 6.37 5.28 27.65
C MET A 656 6.04 6.69 27.14
N ASP A 657 4.75 7.07 27.18
CA ASP A 657 4.32 8.42 26.80
C ASP A 657 4.30 9.38 28.00
N THR A 658 4.04 10.67 27.74
CA THR A 658 4.01 11.73 28.77
C THR A 658 2.91 11.56 29.83
N HIS A 659 1.96 10.64 29.63
CA HIS A 659 0.94 10.27 30.61
C HIS A 659 1.29 8.96 31.32
N CYS A 660 2.54 8.51 31.20
CA CYS A 660 3.05 7.27 31.75
C CYS A 660 2.33 6.01 31.24
N ASN A 661 1.60 6.09 30.12
CA ASN A 661 1.07 4.88 29.49
C ASN A 661 2.25 4.06 28.99
N CYS A 662 2.19 2.76 29.26
CA CYS A 662 3.24 1.81 28.91
C CYS A 662 2.69 0.66 28.07
N GLN A 663 3.60 -0.04 27.41
CA GLN A 663 3.31 -1.26 26.67
C GLN A 663 3.31 -2.48 27.61
N PRO A 664 2.35 -3.41 27.48
CA PRO A 664 2.33 -4.64 28.25
C PRO A 664 3.41 -5.63 27.77
N ASP A 665 3.80 -6.54 28.65
CA ASP A 665 4.89 -7.49 28.45
C ASP A 665 4.58 -8.49 27.32
N THR A 666 3.33 -8.97 27.26
CA THR A 666 2.88 -10.00 26.32
C THR A 666 1.55 -9.64 25.69
N THR A 667 1.22 -10.31 24.58
CA THR A 667 -0.07 -10.17 23.91
C THR A 667 -1.22 -10.83 24.69
N ILE A 668 -0.92 -11.68 25.68
CA ILE A 668 -1.92 -12.50 26.37
C ILE A 668 -3.02 -11.64 27.01
N GLY A 669 -2.65 -10.59 27.74
CA GLY A 669 -3.61 -9.73 28.43
C GLY A 669 -4.39 -8.77 27.51
N ILE A 670 -3.96 -8.62 26.25
CA ILE A 670 -4.54 -7.66 25.30
C ILE A 670 -5.11 -8.32 24.04
N TRP A 671 -5.10 -9.65 23.98
CA TRP A 671 -5.63 -10.39 22.85
C TRP A 671 -7.10 -10.09 22.63
N ASN A 672 -7.45 -9.89 21.37
CA ASN A 672 -8.81 -9.75 20.91
C ASN A 672 -8.91 -10.38 19.52
N ILE A 673 -10.07 -10.95 19.21
CA ILE A 673 -10.28 -11.73 17.98
C ILE A 673 -10.11 -10.91 16.68
N LEU A 674 -10.23 -9.59 16.72
CA LEU A 674 -9.96 -8.70 15.56
C LEU A 674 -8.47 -8.35 15.41
N GLY A 675 -7.64 -8.76 16.38
CA GLY A 675 -6.21 -8.55 16.40
C GLY A 675 -5.81 -7.08 16.25
N VAL A 676 -6.61 -6.17 16.81
CA VAL A 676 -6.37 -4.72 16.77
C VAL A 676 -5.69 -4.23 18.05
N MET A 677 -5.07 -3.05 17.99
CA MET A 677 -4.44 -2.37 19.12
C MET A 677 -3.30 -3.16 19.77
N ASN A 678 -2.58 -4.00 19.00
CA ASN A 678 -1.41 -4.69 19.54
C ASN A 678 -0.28 -3.71 19.88
N ASN A 679 -0.04 -3.55 21.18
CA ASN A 679 1.07 -2.78 21.69
C ASN A 679 1.95 -3.53 22.70
N ALA A 680 1.91 -4.86 22.76
CA ALA A 680 2.85 -5.60 23.61
C ALA A 680 4.32 -5.30 23.23
N TRP A 681 5.28 -5.57 24.10
CA TRP A 681 6.71 -5.38 23.79
C TRP A 681 7.05 -6.08 22.47
N HIS A 682 7.72 -5.36 21.57
CA HIS A 682 8.17 -5.97 20.33
C HIS A 682 9.42 -6.76 20.61
N LYS A 683 9.44 -8.04 20.22
CA LYS A 683 10.53 -8.97 20.46
C LYS A 683 11.15 -9.43 19.14
N ILE A 684 12.47 -9.42 19.08
CA ILE A 684 13.24 -10.14 18.06
C ILE A 684 14.30 -11.00 18.73
N THR A 685 14.58 -12.17 18.18
CA THR A 685 15.68 -13.03 18.65
C THR A 685 16.84 -12.88 17.69
N LEU A 686 18.00 -12.45 18.19
CA LEU A 686 19.21 -12.25 17.40
C LEU A 686 20.23 -13.35 17.64
N GLN A 687 20.99 -13.68 16.60
CA GLN A 687 22.24 -14.43 16.69
C GLN A 687 23.29 -13.70 15.87
N ILE A 688 24.44 -13.40 16.47
CA ILE A 688 25.54 -12.76 15.75
C ILE A 688 26.46 -13.84 15.20
N ASP A 689 26.90 -13.66 13.96
CA ASP A 689 27.87 -14.54 13.32
C ASP A 689 29.20 -14.53 14.12
N GLU A 690 29.59 -15.70 14.65
CA GLU A 690 30.69 -15.88 15.61
C GLU A 690 32.03 -15.30 15.12
N LYS A 691 32.23 -15.22 13.80
CA LYS A 691 33.44 -14.64 13.19
C LYS A 691 33.63 -13.13 13.49
N PHE A 692 32.59 -12.45 13.96
CA PHE A 692 32.64 -11.04 14.37
C PHE A 692 32.73 -10.85 15.89
N LEU A 693 32.43 -11.89 16.67
CA LEU A 693 32.64 -11.90 18.12
C LEU A 693 34.09 -12.30 18.48
N THR A 694 34.85 -12.81 17.50
CA THR A 694 36.23 -13.29 17.64
C THR A 694 37.20 -12.43 16.82
N LYS A 695 37.35 -11.15 17.17
CA LYS A 695 38.47 -10.31 16.71
C LYS A 695 39.04 -9.47 17.85
N ASP A 696 39.50 -10.17 18.88
CA ASP A 696 40.74 -9.77 19.57
C ASP A 696 41.79 -10.87 19.28
N GLN A 697 42.35 -10.80 18.07
CA GLN A 697 43.78 -10.98 17.79
C GLN A 697 44.23 -9.82 16.91
#